data_AF-A0A432R6V9-F1
#
_entry.id   AF-A0A432R6V9-F1
#
_cell.length_a   1.000
_cell.length_b   1.000
_cell.length_c   1.000
_cell.angle_alpha   90.00
_cell.angle_beta   90.00
_cell.angle_gamma   90.00
#
_symmetry.space_group_name_H-M   'P 1'
#
loop_
_entity.id
_entity.type
_entity.pdbx_description
1 polymer ?
#
loop_
_entity_poly.entity_id
_entity_poly.type
_entity_poly.pdbx_seq_one_letter_code
_entity_poly.pdbx_strand_id
1 'polypeptide(L)'
;GDEVTGAFDGNASLKVTHTYVGDLVASVDSPAGTNVELFNRPGKPATTYGCSQDNLFVTFDDEASVGANVENICSASETGTNNPGPPYAISGTYFAQGGTGNELAVFDGEIPNGDWHVNFIDNEAQDVGNFAEACLIIEVGALTMEEWISTDATCSDQLATINVPVDTELYHCYEVINGGTENFTVNAGNVTNDRGYDFSSLEGIYFAQTSRTLVEGPFTAGGAEFPVGTTTTSSAVTVNGTSANFTSAQTLSTTESVAVTVFSTNSAPTDIAIDGGGTDTVDENSASGTVVGTLTTTDSDAGDTHTYSLTCATAGADDDKFQIAGSDLQTNTVFNFEAPSDANGDGTYEVCVKTDDGNGGTYEKTLTITINDVVDSENILAQIGNEGDDPDNTNSVVTVAQLGLIEPALNNVDANNETAYQDYIDANPDAFSEPATPAEVQTMIDSVNAAQTVLANIGTDADNGNNDNTGTLSASDLNNIVGVSGATAANEQAYQDYIASHPNAFSSPATAAEVQAMIDAVNTQQVALQKIQDYADDNTNPAPTVQDYLDAGITGVDADNLDAVNSQVDAVAGTDADTVAEIQALADNGDLLEKIGTDEGDGAATTTNPTATQLNAIVGVSGATAANEQAYQDYINDNGGNFSEPATPAEVQTMIDSVNAAQTVLANIGTDADNGNNDNTGTLSASDLNNIVGVSGATAANEQAYQDYIASHPNAFSSPATAAEVQAMVDAVNTSEASLAEVAEDIAGNANGTPVTAAELNSITGVSGAVAGTDYSAALAAAANTNPSGYADPANPTPAEIQAVIDAVNAGPDTDGDGVPDSIDLDDDNDGLSDLDEIAVGTDPLDANSNPTASLAEVAEDIAGNANGTPVTAAELNSITGVSGAVAGTDYS
;
A
#
# COMPACT_ATOMS: atom_id res chain seq x y z
N GLY A 1 11.75 -31.84 84.17
CA GLY A 1 10.42 -31.92 84.77
C GLY A 1 10.55 -31.29 86.12
N ASP A 2 10.24 -29.99 86.16
CA ASP A 2 10.04 -29.06 87.28
C ASP A 2 9.48 -27.80 86.57
N GLU A 3 8.21 -27.44 86.79
CA GLU A 3 7.75 -26.27 87.59
C GLU A 3 8.43 -24.96 87.11
N VAL A 4 7.73 -23.99 86.52
CA VAL A 4 6.74 -23.09 87.16
C VAL A 4 5.63 -22.69 86.18
N THR A 5 4.39 -22.95 86.60
CA THR A 5 3.12 -22.44 86.08
C THR A 5 2.99 -20.94 86.34
N GLY A 6 2.50 -20.16 85.37
CA GLY A 6 2.12 -18.76 85.57
C GLY A 6 0.85 -18.61 86.41
N ALA A 7 0.88 -19.13 87.64
CA ALA A 7 -0.15 -19.02 88.65
C ALA A 7 -0.01 -17.69 89.41
N PHE A 8 -1.13 -17.13 89.84
CA PHE A 8 -1.19 -16.11 90.89
C PHE A 8 -0.60 -16.73 92.18
N ASP A 9 0.36 -16.07 92.82
CA ASP A 9 0.74 -16.39 94.21
C ASP A 9 -0.05 -15.42 95.11
N GLY A 10 -1.15 -15.93 95.65
CA GLY A 10 -2.15 -15.16 96.39
C GLY A 10 -1.97 -15.32 97.89
N ASN A 11 -1.25 -14.39 98.52
CA ASN A 11 -1.02 -14.44 99.97
C ASN A 11 -1.96 -13.49 100.74
N ALA A 12 -2.89 -14.02 101.54
CA ALA A 12 -3.80 -13.26 102.42
C ALA A 12 -3.49 -13.50 103.92
N SER A 13 -2.90 -12.52 104.61
CA SER A 13 -2.54 -12.61 106.03
C SER A 13 -3.53 -11.87 106.93
N LEU A 14 -4.01 -12.53 107.99
CA LEU A 14 -4.99 -12.03 108.95
C LEU A 14 -4.47 -12.12 110.39
N LYS A 15 -4.49 -10.99 111.12
CA LYS A 15 -4.18 -10.91 112.55
C LYS A 15 -5.37 -10.41 113.38
N VAL A 16 -6.07 -11.31 114.05
CA VAL A 16 -7.26 -11.02 114.88
C VAL A 16 -6.95 -11.26 116.36
N THR A 17 -7.35 -10.35 117.23
CA THR A 17 -7.51 -10.60 118.67
C THR A 17 -8.98 -10.80 118.98
N HIS A 18 -9.39 -11.92 119.55
CA HIS A 18 -10.81 -12.24 119.82
C HIS A 18 -10.88 -13.23 120.97
N THR A 19 -11.88 -13.12 121.86
CA THR A 19 -11.98 -13.98 123.06
C THR A 19 -12.46 -15.41 122.77
N TYR A 20 -13.01 -15.66 121.58
CA TYR A 20 -13.39 -16.99 121.11
C TYR A 20 -13.25 -17.03 119.59
N VAL A 21 -12.25 -17.67 118.99
CA VAL A 21 -12.10 -17.58 117.52
C VAL A 21 -13.08 -18.44 116.72
N GLY A 22 -13.69 -19.45 117.35
CA GLY A 22 -14.54 -20.45 116.67
C GLY A 22 -15.93 -19.98 116.23
N ASP A 23 -16.27 -18.72 116.42
CA ASP A 23 -17.50 -18.07 115.95
C ASP A 23 -17.26 -17.10 114.78
N LEU A 24 -16.00 -16.83 114.44
CA LEU A 24 -15.61 -15.90 113.38
C LEU A 24 -15.79 -16.49 111.99
N VAL A 25 -16.16 -15.65 111.03
CA VAL A 25 -16.14 -15.93 109.59
C VAL A 25 -15.38 -14.81 108.88
N ALA A 26 -14.54 -15.14 107.91
CA ALA A 26 -13.82 -14.17 107.11
C ALA A 26 -13.89 -14.50 105.60
N SER A 27 -13.97 -13.47 104.76
CA SER A 27 -13.92 -13.58 103.29
C SER A 27 -13.23 -12.37 102.65
N VAL A 28 -12.82 -12.50 101.39
CA VAL A 28 -12.22 -11.44 100.56
C VAL A 28 -13.06 -11.24 99.29
N ASP A 29 -13.42 -10.01 98.98
CA ASP A 29 -14.02 -9.60 97.70
C ASP A 29 -13.01 -8.84 96.82
N SER A 30 -12.96 -9.18 95.54
CA SER A 30 -12.22 -8.43 94.52
C SER A 30 -13.05 -7.28 93.94
N PRO A 31 -12.42 -6.28 93.30
CA PRO A 31 -13.11 -5.22 92.56
C PRO A 31 -14.01 -5.73 91.43
N ALA A 32 -13.69 -6.90 90.86
CA ALA A 32 -14.50 -7.56 89.84
C ALA A 32 -15.75 -8.26 90.42
N GLY A 33 -15.86 -8.33 91.75
CA GLY A 33 -16.97 -8.94 92.47
C GLY A 33 -16.78 -10.42 92.81
N THR A 34 -15.56 -10.95 92.66
CA THR A 34 -15.23 -12.33 93.04
C THR A 34 -15.03 -12.43 94.55
N ASN A 35 -15.69 -13.38 95.22
CA ASN A 35 -15.64 -13.57 96.67
C ASN A 35 -15.00 -14.91 97.03
N VAL A 36 -14.04 -14.91 97.95
CA VAL A 36 -13.44 -16.13 98.52
C VAL A 36 -13.61 -16.14 100.03
N GLU A 37 -14.24 -17.19 100.57
CA GLU A 37 -14.34 -17.41 102.02
C GLU A 37 -13.00 -17.96 102.55
N LEU A 38 -12.35 -17.25 103.47
CA LEU A 38 -11.07 -17.65 104.06
C LEU A 38 -11.28 -18.71 105.14
N PHE A 39 -12.31 -18.52 105.98
CA PHE A 39 -12.74 -19.49 106.99
C PHE A 39 -14.15 -19.21 107.50
N ASN A 40 -14.82 -20.25 108.00
CA ASN A 40 -16.11 -20.16 108.65
C ASN A 40 -16.13 -21.02 109.92
N ARG A 41 -15.90 -20.37 111.06
CA ARG A 41 -15.75 -20.99 112.38
C ARG A 41 -14.52 -21.89 112.47
N PRO A 42 -13.32 -21.28 112.53
CA PRO A 42 -12.06 -22.01 112.65
C PRO A 42 -12.11 -23.08 113.74
N GLY A 43 -11.66 -24.30 113.41
CA GLY A 43 -11.73 -25.48 114.30
C GLY A 43 -12.95 -26.38 114.17
N LYS A 44 -13.91 -26.11 113.27
CA LYS A 44 -15.05 -26.98 112.95
C LYS A 44 -14.83 -27.70 111.61
N PRO A 45 -14.98 -29.03 111.48
CA PRO A 45 -15.70 -29.94 112.36
C PRO A 45 -14.87 -30.58 113.47
N ALA A 46 -13.59 -30.23 113.63
CA ALA A 46 -12.73 -30.83 114.65
C ALA A 46 -13.31 -30.69 116.08
N THR A 47 -14.04 -29.60 116.35
CA THR A 47 -14.91 -29.43 117.51
C THR A 47 -16.35 -29.12 117.08
N THR A 48 -17.31 -29.20 118.02
CA THR A 48 -18.72 -28.88 117.73
C THR A 48 -18.96 -27.41 117.41
N TYR A 49 -18.12 -26.51 117.95
CA TYR A 49 -18.38 -25.07 117.93
C TYR A 49 -17.19 -24.21 117.47
N GLY A 50 -16.14 -24.81 116.89
CA GLY A 50 -14.89 -24.12 116.57
C GLY A 50 -13.92 -24.04 117.77
N CYS A 51 -12.77 -23.39 117.62
CA CYS A 51 -11.78 -23.28 118.69
C CYS A 51 -12.23 -22.29 119.76
N SER A 52 -12.18 -22.73 121.02
CA SER A 52 -12.61 -21.93 122.17
C SER A 52 -11.49 -21.12 122.82
N GLN A 53 -10.32 -21.00 122.17
CA GLN A 53 -9.20 -20.20 122.65
C GLN A 53 -9.17 -18.82 121.97
N ASP A 54 -8.43 -17.90 122.56
CA ASP A 54 -8.34 -16.51 122.12
C ASP A 54 -7.36 -16.32 120.94
N ASN A 55 -7.66 -15.34 120.08
CA ASN A 55 -6.82 -14.76 119.02
C ASN A 55 -6.43 -15.67 117.83
N LEU A 56 -6.27 -15.07 116.65
CA LEU A 56 -5.94 -15.70 115.37
C LEU A 56 -4.78 -14.97 114.68
N PHE A 57 -3.76 -15.67 114.20
CA PHE A 57 -2.72 -15.07 113.33
C PHE A 57 -2.32 -16.00 112.20
N VAL A 58 -3.00 -15.89 111.07
CA VAL A 58 -2.92 -16.86 109.97
C VAL A 58 -2.57 -16.19 108.65
N THR A 59 -1.84 -16.91 107.81
CA THR A 59 -1.62 -16.56 106.40
C THR A 59 -2.29 -17.60 105.53
N PHE A 60 -3.06 -17.17 104.54
CA PHE A 60 -3.64 -18.01 103.51
C PHE A 60 -2.80 -17.91 102.26
N ASP A 61 -2.37 -19.05 101.75
CA ASP A 61 -1.39 -19.20 100.66
C ASP A 61 -1.88 -20.37 99.82
N ASP A 62 -2.03 -20.18 98.51
CA ASP A 62 -2.44 -21.21 97.56
C ASP A 62 -1.36 -22.28 97.33
N GLU A 63 -0.09 -21.99 97.58
CA GLU A 63 1.01 -22.95 97.51
C GLU A 63 1.35 -23.61 98.87
N ALA A 64 0.53 -23.41 99.91
CA ALA A 64 0.81 -23.96 101.23
C ALA A 64 1.01 -25.49 101.22
N SER A 65 2.10 -26.00 101.83
CA SER A 65 2.45 -27.42 101.73
C SER A 65 1.61 -28.32 102.66
N VAL A 66 0.67 -29.07 102.08
CA VAL A 66 -0.05 -30.28 102.58
C VAL A 66 -0.47 -30.27 104.07
N GLY A 67 -1.76 -30.00 104.30
CA GLY A 67 -2.54 -30.83 105.22
C GLY A 67 -3.22 -30.17 106.43
N ALA A 68 -3.45 -28.86 106.45
CA ALA A 68 -4.24 -28.28 107.53
C ALA A 68 -5.10 -27.11 107.04
N ASN A 69 -6.34 -27.40 106.64
CA ASN A 69 -7.35 -26.35 106.52
C ASN A 69 -7.54 -25.72 107.92
N VAL A 70 -7.57 -24.39 108.01
CA VAL A 70 -7.75 -23.64 109.27
C VAL A 70 -9.00 -24.08 110.05
N GLU A 71 -10.00 -24.63 109.37
CA GLU A 71 -11.20 -25.22 109.97
C GLU A 71 -10.96 -26.53 110.75
N ASN A 72 -9.83 -27.22 110.55
CA ASN A 72 -9.58 -28.52 111.18
C ASN A 72 -8.59 -28.48 112.35
N ILE A 73 -8.20 -27.29 112.83
CA ILE A 73 -7.09 -27.13 113.78
C ILE A 73 -7.52 -26.30 114.99
N CYS A 74 -7.20 -26.78 116.19
CA CYS A 74 -7.26 -26.01 117.43
C CYS A 74 -6.07 -26.32 118.35
N SER A 75 -4.83 -26.16 117.86
CA SER A 75 -3.63 -26.15 118.69
C SER A 75 -2.33 -25.90 117.92
N ALA A 76 -1.67 -24.77 118.18
CA ALA A 76 -0.21 -24.69 118.27
C ALA A 76 0.17 -23.43 119.09
N SER A 77 0.82 -23.63 120.23
CA SER A 77 1.40 -22.54 121.02
C SER A 77 2.78 -22.20 120.46
N GLU A 78 2.91 -21.09 119.74
CA GLU A 78 4.23 -20.51 119.47
C GLU A 78 4.57 -19.46 120.53
N THR A 79 5.27 -19.89 121.59
CA THR A 79 6.09 -18.96 122.39
C THR A 79 7.47 -18.86 121.73
N GLY A 80 7.53 -18.18 120.58
CA GLY A 80 8.78 -17.87 119.87
C GLY A 80 9.37 -16.53 120.34
N THR A 81 10.69 -16.45 120.51
CA THR A 81 11.42 -15.39 121.23
C THR A 81 11.40 -13.98 120.62
N ASN A 82 10.64 -13.74 119.55
CA ASN A 82 10.65 -12.48 118.79
C ASN A 82 9.28 -11.76 118.67
N ASN A 83 8.23 -12.16 119.42
CA ASN A 83 6.93 -11.48 119.40
C ASN A 83 6.28 -11.45 120.81
N PRO A 84 6.11 -10.29 121.48
CA PRO A 84 5.66 -10.22 122.88
C PRO A 84 4.12 -10.18 123.03
N GLY A 85 3.38 -10.97 122.25
CA GLY A 85 1.90 -10.99 122.24
C GLY A 85 1.25 -12.12 123.07
N PRO A 86 -0.07 -12.05 123.35
CA PRO A 86 -0.84 -13.15 123.97
C PRO A 86 -0.86 -14.42 123.10
N PRO A 87 -1.12 -15.62 123.67
CA PRO A 87 -1.19 -16.85 122.88
C PRO A 87 -2.33 -16.78 121.84
N TYR A 88 -2.06 -17.29 120.64
CA TYR A 88 -3.05 -17.42 119.55
C TYR A 88 -3.63 -18.84 119.53
N ALA A 89 -4.94 -18.95 119.32
CA ALA A 89 -5.66 -20.20 119.15
C ALA A 89 -5.19 -20.97 117.91
N ILE A 90 -4.91 -20.23 116.83
CA ILE A 90 -4.39 -20.76 115.57
C ILE A 90 -3.36 -19.76 115.03
N SER A 91 -2.18 -20.27 114.66
CA SER A 91 -1.15 -19.48 113.96
C SER A 91 -0.43 -20.30 112.90
N GLY A 92 0.03 -19.66 111.83
CA GLY A 92 0.76 -20.30 110.72
C GLY A 92 0.11 -20.07 109.35
N THR A 93 0.60 -20.79 108.34
CA THR A 93 0.13 -20.69 106.95
C THR A 93 -0.82 -21.86 106.62
N TYR A 94 -1.97 -21.57 106.02
CA TYR A 94 -3.07 -22.53 105.78
C TYR A 94 -3.75 -22.28 104.43
N PHE A 95 -4.56 -23.23 103.95
CA PHE A 95 -5.45 -22.99 102.82
C PHE A 95 -6.74 -22.28 103.25
N ALA A 96 -7.31 -21.48 102.34
CA ALA A 96 -8.65 -20.91 102.53
C ALA A 96 -9.74 -22.00 102.52
N GLN A 97 -10.99 -21.61 102.79
CA GLN A 97 -12.07 -22.56 103.05
C GLN A 97 -12.46 -23.35 101.79
N GLY A 98 -12.07 -24.62 101.76
CA GLY A 98 -12.31 -25.54 100.63
C GLY A 98 -11.37 -26.74 100.67
N GLY A 99 -10.15 -26.54 101.18
CA GLY A 99 -9.17 -27.59 101.49
C GLY A 99 -8.52 -28.26 100.27
N THR A 100 -8.62 -27.65 99.09
CA THR A 100 -8.06 -28.15 97.82
C THR A 100 -6.73 -27.52 97.45
N GLY A 101 -6.37 -26.38 98.07
CA GLY A 101 -5.07 -25.73 97.93
C GLY A 101 -4.93 -24.92 96.66
N ASN A 102 -6.01 -24.28 96.23
CA ASN A 102 -5.99 -23.37 95.07
C ASN A 102 -7.16 -22.36 95.12
N GLU A 103 -7.72 -22.13 96.31
CA GLU A 103 -8.93 -21.32 96.48
C GLU A 103 -8.71 -19.82 96.20
N LEU A 104 -7.46 -19.34 96.31
CA LEU A 104 -7.10 -17.94 96.03
C LEU A 104 -6.74 -17.69 94.55
N ALA A 105 -6.32 -18.73 93.80
CA ALA A 105 -6.14 -18.66 92.35
C ALA A 105 -7.43 -18.42 91.53
N VAL A 106 -8.60 -18.31 92.18
CA VAL A 106 -9.80 -17.83 91.47
C VAL A 106 -9.67 -16.36 91.04
N PHE A 107 -8.75 -15.62 91.66
CA PHE A 107 -8.42 -14.26 91.26
C PHE A 107 -7.46 -14.19 90.05
N ASP A 108 -7.02 -15.34 89.50
CA ASP A 108 -6.17 -15.42 88.31
C ASP A 108 -6.77 -14.64 87.13
N GLY A 109 -6.01 -13.69 86.60
CA GLY A 109 -6.39 -12.89 85.44
C GLY A 109 -7.31 -11.69 85.75
N GLU A 110 -7.67 -11.46 87.01
CA GLU A 110 -8.37 -10.23 87.40
C GLU A 110 -7.40 -9.04 87.50
N ILE A 111 -7.87 -7.85 87.08
CA ILE A 111 -7.09 -6.60 87.20
C ILE A 111 -7.19 -6.13 88.67
N PRO A 112 -6.08 -5.99 89.42
CA PRO A 112 -6.13 -5.72 90.86
C PRO A 112 -6.53 -4.28 91.22
N ASN A 113 -6.77 -3.42 90.22
CA ASN A 113 -7.12 -2.01 90.41
C ASN A 113 -8.58 -1.83 90.84
N GLY A 114 -8.81 -1.25 92.01
CA GLY A 114 -10.13 -0.98 92.58
C GLY A 114 -10.19 -1.22 94.09
N ASP A 115 -11.40 -1.25 94.64
CA ASP A 115 -11.63 -1.48 96.07
C ASP A 115 -11.65 -2.98 96.37
N TRP A 116 -10.71 -3.45 97.19
CA TRP A 116 -10.74 -4.81 97.75
C TRP A 116 -11.37 -4.77 99.13
N HIS A 117 -12.24 -5.73 99.43
CA HIS A 117 -12.90 -5.81 100.73
C HIS A 117 -12.50 -7.08 101.46
N VAL A 118 -12.03 -6.95 102.71
CA VAL A 118 -11.94 -8.08 103.64
C VAL A 118 -13.09 -7.98 104.61
N ASN A 119 -13.95 -8.99 104.60
CA ASN A 119 -15.16 -9.04 105.41
C ASN A 119 -14.98 -9.97 106.59
N PHE A 120 -15.42 -9.52 107.76
CA PHE A 120 -15.45 -10.31 108.98
C PHE A 120 -16.85 -10.35 109.58
N ILE A 121 -17.23 -11.50 110.11
CA ILE A 121 -18.48 -11.71 110.82
C ILE A 121 -18.18 -12.37 112.16
N ASP A 122 -18.58 -11.71 113.24
CA ASP A 122 -18.68 -12.31 114.57
C ASP A 122 -20.13 -12.79 114.77
N ASN A 123 -20.29 -14.09 114.97
CA ASN A 123 -21.61 -14.72 115.08
C ASN A 123 -22.20 -14.75 116.50
N GLU A 124 -21.47 -14.36 117.56
CA GLU A 124 -21.99 -14.39 118.93
C GLU A 124 -21.64 -13.13 119.72
N ALA A 125 -22.66 -12.39 120.17
CA ALA A 125 -22.49 -11.04 120.69
C ALA A 125 -21.83 -10.94 122.08
N GLN A 126 -21.45 -12.07 122.70
CA GLN A 126 -20.80 -12.08 124.02
C GLN A 126 -19.28 -11.96 123.95
N ASP A 127 -18.69 -12.37 122.83
CA ASP A 127 -17.26 -12.33 122.60
C ASP A 127 -16.88 -11.00 121.94
N VAL A 128 -15.70 -10.49 122.28
CA VAL A 128 -15.23 -9.19 121.77
C VAL A 128 -13.79 -9.29 121.31
N GLY A 129 -13.46 -8.52 120.30
CA GLY A 129 -12.13 -8.55 119.71
C GLY A 129 -11.79 -7.34 118.86
N ASN A 130 -10.59 -7.34 118.31
CA ASN A 130 -10.08 -6.34 117.39
C ASN A 130 -9.26 -7.03 116.30
N PHE A 131 -9.44 -6.63 115.05
CA PHE A 131 -8.56 -7.03 113.97
C PHE A 131 -7.44 -6.01 113.79
N ALA A 132 -6.19 -6.47 113.85
CA ALA A 132 -5.03 -5.59 113.89
C ALA A 132 -4.51 -5.25 112.47
N GLU A 133 -4.38 -6.22 111.58
CA GLU A 133 -3.78 -6.10 110.23
C GLU A 133 -4.33 -7.17 109.26
N ALA A 134 -4.82 -6.75 108.07
CA ALA A 134 -5.09 -7.59 106.90
C ALA A 134 -4.10 -7.21 105.81
N CYS A 135 -3.47 -8.19 105.19
CA CYS A 135 -2.57 -7.96 104.07
C CYS A 135 -2.93 -8.91 102.94
N LEU A 136 -3.11 -8.40 101.72
CA LEU A 136 -3.23 -9.19 100.49
C LEU A 136 -2.06 -8.84 99.57
N ILE A 137 -1.32 -9.87 99.14
CA ILE A 137 -0.23 -9.76 98.16
C ILE A 137 -0.67 -10.46 96.88
N ILE A 138 -0.51 -9.77 95.74
CA ILE A 138 -0.86 -10.27 94.40
C ILE A 138 0.39 -10.24 93.52
N GLU A 139 0.81 -11.40 92.99
CA GLU A 139 1.89 -11.52 91.99
C GLU A 139 1.33 -11.86 90.59
N VAL A 140 1.85 -11.20 89.54
CA VAL A 140 1.46 -11.42 88.13
C VAL A 140 2.62 -12.01 87.33
N GLY A 141 2.40 -13.19 86.70
CA GLY A 141 3.42 -14.00 86.01
C GLY A 141 3.80 -13.54 84.58
N ALA A 142 4.97 -13.99 84.10
CA ALA A 142 5.59 -13.59 82.81
C ALA A 142 5.30 -14.55 81.61
N LEU A 143 5.39 -14.04 80.37
CA LEU A 143 5.12 -14.71 79.07
C LEU A 143 6.35 -15.40 78.42
N THR A 144 6.15 -16.34 77.47
CA THR A 144 7.21 -17.01 76.64
C THR A 144 6.85 -17.03 75.13
N MET A 145 7.83 -17.00 74.20
CA MET A 145 7.68 -17.01 72.71
C MET A 145 8.63 -18.03 72.00
N GLU A 146 8.27 -18.53 70.79
CA GLU A 146 9.03 -19.49 69.94
C GLU A 146 8.97 -19.09 68.42
N GLU A 147 10.04 -19.25 67.59
CA GLU A 147 10.22 -18.65 66.23
C GLU A 147 10.62 -19.65 65.10
N TRP A 148 10.15 -19.45 63.83
CA TRP A 148 10.45 -20.29 62.62
C TRP A 148 10.39 -19.52 61.25
N ILE A 149 11.07 -20.01 60.17
CA ILE A 149 11.22 -19.37 58.81
C ILE A 149 10.79 -20.32 57.63
N SER A 150 10.07 -19.86 56.58
CA SER A 150 9.65 -20.63 55.37
C SER A 150 9.64 -19.81 54.05
N THR A 151 9.71 -20.44 52.86
CA THR A 151 9.53 -19.79 51.52
C THR A 151 8.11 -19.93 50.94
N ASP A 152 7.21 -20.68 51.59
CA ASP A 152 5.82 -20.91 51.17
C ASP A 152 4.93 -21.07 52.41
N ALA A 153 3.98 -20.17 52.61
CA ALA A 153 3.48 -19.90 53.95
C ALA A 153 2.21 -20.69 54.33
N THR A 154 2.40 -21.84 55.01
CA THR A 154 1.42 -22.43 55.94
C THR A 154 2.18 -23.01 57.14
N CYS A 155 2.20 -22.31 58.30
CA CYS A 155 3.05 -22.63 59.47
C CYS A 155 2.78 -24.02 60.09
N SER A 156 3.25 -25.10 59.47
CA SER A 156 3.04 -26.47 59.93
C SER A 156 4.24 -27.43 59.72
N ASP A 157 5.36 -26.97 59.15
CA ASP A 157 6.53 -27.80 58.87
C ASP A 157 7.69 -27.59 59.88
N GLN A 158 8.44 -28.65 60.20
CA GLN A 158 9.54 -28.64 61.19
C GLN A 158 10.88 -28.11 60.64
N LEU A 159 11.70 -27.51 61.53
CA LEU A 159 13.07 -26.99 61.34
C LEU A 159 13.87 -27.64 60.19
N ALA A 160 13.99 -26.92 59.08
CA ALA A 160 14.86 -27.29 57.95
C ALA A 160 15.74 -26.11 57.52
N THR A 161 16.98 -26.41 57.15
CA THR A 161 17.94 -25.45 56.61
C THR A 161 17.66 -25.25 55.10
N ILE A 162 17.45 -24.01 54.66
CA ILE A 162 17.11 -23.64 53.27
C ILE A 162 18.19 -22.75 52.63
N ASN A 163 18.44 -22.91 51.32
CA ASN A 163 19.33 -22.08 50.49
C ASN A 163 18.46 -21.33 49.46
N VAL A 164 18.53 -19.99 49.40
CA VAL A 164 17.59 -19.13 48.64
C VAL A 164 18.32 -18.28 47.57
N PRO A 165 17.84 -18.20 46.32
CA PRO A 165 18.34 -17.29 45.26
C PRO A 165 18.00 -15.80 45.48
N VAL A 166 18.69 -14.89 44.76
CA VAL A 166 18.30 -13.47 44.69
C VAL A 166 16.88 -13.34 44.10
N ASP A 167 16.09 -12.39 44.61
CA ASP A 167 14.68 -12.15 44.24
C ASP A 167 13.67 -13.26 44.61
N THR A 168 13.94 -14.04 45.66
CA THR A 168 12.98 -15.04 46.19
C THR A 168 12.43 -14.61 47.56
N GLU A 169 11.10 -14.65 47.70
CA GLU A 169 10.34 -14.26 48.90
C GLU A 169 10.48 -15.27 50.06
N LEU A 170 10.81 -14.79 51.27
CA LEU A 170 10.82 -15.55 52.53
C LEU A 170 9.77 -15.00 53.50
N TYR A 171 9.16 -15.89 54.28
CA TYR A 171 8.05 -15.64 55.20
C TYR A 171 8.41 -16.05 56.64
N HIS A 172 8.12 -15.21 57.64
CA HIS A 172 8.28 -15.51 59.08
C HIS A 172 6.96 -15.88 59.75
N CYS A 173 7.01 -16.82 60.70
CA CYS A 173 5.87 -17.38 61.43
C CYS A 173 6.03 -17.23 62.95
N TYR A 174 5.05 -16.64 63.63
CA TYR A 174 4.94 -16.63 65.10
C TYR A 174 3.71 -17.43 65.59
N GLU A 175 3.79 -18.06 66.77
CA GLU A 175 2.65 -18.64 67.48
C GLU A 175 2.50 -18.00 68.88
N VAL A 176 1.36 -17.36 69.15
CA VAL A 176 1.05 -16.71 70.44
C VAL A 176 -0.03 -17.51 71.15
N ILE A 177 0.28 -18.06 72.34
CA ILE A 177 -0.65 -18.91 73.11
C ILE A 177 -1.12 -18.20 74.39
N ASN A 178 -1.68 -16.98 74.26
CA ASN A 178 -2.81 -16.45 75.04
C ASN A 178 -3.05 -14.97 74.67
N GLY A 179 -4.31 -14.59 74.46
CA GLY A 179 -4.68 -13.32 73.82
C GLY A 179 -4.63 -12.10 74.76
N GLY A 180 -3.73 -11.17 74.44
CA GLY A 180 -3.70 -9.78 74.93
C GLY A 180 -2.76 -8.96 74.05
N THR A 181 -3.18 -7.78 73.62
CA THR A 181 -2.59 -6.98 72.52
C THR A 181 -1.33 -6.21 72.94
N GLU A 182 -0.12 -6.53 72.44
CA GLU A 182 1.05 -5.63 72.51
C GLU A 182 2.02 -5.76 71.31
N ASN A 183 2.74 -4.66 71.06
CA ASN A 183 3.47 -4.26 69.85
C ASN A 183 5.01 -4.27 70.11
N PHE A 184 5.87 -4.70 69.17
CA PHE A 184 7.34 -4.76 69.36
C PHE A 184 8.10 -3.74 68.48
N THR A 185 9.06 -2.98 69.04
CA THR A 185 9.95 -2.04 68.31
C THR A 185 11.44 -2.23 68.67
N VAL A 186 12.32 -2.44 67.66
CA VAL A 186 13.79 -2.58 67.77
C VAL A 186 14.49 -1.21 67.77
N ASN A 187 15.48 -0.98 68.64
CA ASN A 187 16.28 0.27 68.68
C ASN A 187 17.81 0.03 68.74
N ALA A 188 18.53 0.90 68.03
CA ALA A 188 19.97 0.88 67.74
C ALA A 188 20.89 0.98 68.97
N GLY A 189 21.74 -0.03 69.16
CA GLY A 189 22.77 0.00 70.21
C GLY A 189 23.69 -1.21 70.28
N ASN A 190 23.34 -2.34 69.67
CA ASN A 190 24.16 -3.55 69.72
C ASN A 190 24.94 -3.75 68.42
N VAL A 191 25.97 -2.93 68.19
CA VAL A 191 26.90 -3.01 67.04
C VAL A 191 27.85 -4.19 67.10
N THR A 192 27.67 -5.10 68.06
CA THR A 192 28.26 -6.45 68.01
C THR A 192 27.38 -7.42 68.80
N ASN A 193 27.17 -8.65 68.33
CA ASN A 193 26.57 -9.69 69.18
C ASN A 193 27.54 -10.14 70.29
N ASP A 194 27.05 -11.01 71.16
CA ASP A 194 27.73 -11.59 72.32
C ASP A 194 28.91 -12.50 71.94
N ARG A 195 29.12 -12.71 70.63
CA ARG A 195 30.27 -13.41 70.04
C ARG A 195 31.20 -12.47 69.25
N GLY A 196 30.94 -11.16 69.26
CA GLY A 196 31.80 -10.10 68.71
C GLY A 196 31.59 -9.75 67.23
N TYR A 197 30.42 -10.02 66.63
CA TYR A 197 30.13 -9.73 65.22
C TYR A 197 29.17 -8.55 65.03
N ASP A 198 29.48 -7.61 64.12
CA ASP A 198 28.83 -6.30 63.92
C ASP A 198 27.53 -6.35 63.09
N PHE A 199 26.47 -5.69 63.60
CA PHE A 199 25.09 -5.69 63.07
C PHE A 199 24.54 -4.27 62.83
N SER A 200 25.39 -3.32 62.45
CA SER A 200 25.06 -1.91 62.19
C SER A 200 24.10 -1.61 61.02
N SER A 201 23.33 -2.59 60.50
CA SER A 201 22.61 -2.44 59.22
C SER A 201 21.13 -2.89 59.18
N LEU A 202 20.32 -2.77 60.26
CA LEU A 202 18.89 -3.19 60.29
C LEU A 202 17.95 -2.29 61.15
N GLU A 203 16.81 -1.78 60.59
CA GLU A 203 15.65 -1.14 61.30
C GLU A 203 14.27 -1.34 60.57
N GLY A 204 13.16 -1.69 61.29
CA GLY A 204 11.73 -1.76 60.82
C GLY A 204 10.76 -2.71 61.64
N ILE A 205 9.43 -2.42 61.77
CA ILE A 205 8.43 -3.04 62.71
C ILE A 205 6.97 -3.21 62.17
N TYR A 206 6.25 -4.26 62.64
CA TYR A 206 4.93 -4.77 62.17
C TYR A 206 3.93 -5.21 63.30
N PHE A 207 2.65 -5.52 62.98
CA PHE A 207 1.55 -5.95 63.91
C PHE A 207 0.66 -7.15 63.44
N ALA A 208 0.02 -7.90 64.38
CA ALA A 208 -1.05 -8.91 64.13
C ALA A 208 -2.08 -9.20 65.26
N GLN A 209 -3.26 -9.79 64.92
CA GLN A 209 -4.33 -10.25 65.84
C GLN A 209 -5.01 -11.61 65.47
N THR A 210 -5.60 -12.30 66.48
CA THR A 210 -6.27 -13.64 66.52
C THR A 210 -5.34 -14.82 66.22
N SER A 211 -5.69 -16.08 66.55
CA SER A 211 -4.89 -17.27 66.20
C SER A 211 -4.63 -17.29 64.71
N ARG A 212 -3.55 -16.63 64.33
CA ARG A 212 -3.06 -16.45 62.99
C ARG A 212 -1.64 -16.91 63.10
N THR A 213 -1.36 -17.99 62.40
CA THR A 213 -0.22 -18.03 61.50
C THR A 213 -0.09 -16.66 60.85
N LEU A 214 0.63 -15.75 61.51
CA LEU A 214 1.03 -14.53 60.85
C LEU A 214 2.18 -14.92 59.97
N VAL A 215 1.91 -14.80 58.69
CA VAL A 215 2.88 -14.87 57.63
C VAL A 215 3.17 -13.41 57.33
N GLU A 216 4.29 -12.89 57.83
CA GLU A 216 4.79 -11.63 57.29
C GLU A 216 5.40 -11.90 55.92
N GLY A 217 5.02 -11.06 54.97
CA GLY A 217 5.41 -11.13 53.57
C GLY A 217 6.91 -10.87 53.34
N PRO A 218 7.34 -10.92 52.08
CA PRO A 218 8.70 -11.19 51.68
C PRO A 218 9.77 -10.29 52.28
N PHE A 219 10.80 -10.90 52.88
CA PHE A 219 12.07 -10.23 53.17
C PHE A 219 13.12 -10.58 52.11
N THR A 220 13.59 -9.58 51.35
CA THR A 220 14.79 -9.70 50.51
C THR A 220 16.01 -9.38 51.36
N ALA A 221 16.65 -10.44 51.88
CA ALA A 221 17.95 -10.47 52.54
C ALA A 221 18.29 -9.30 53.51
N GLY A 222 17.81 -9.42 54.76
CA GLY A 222 18.49 -8.87 55.93
C GLY A 222 17.54 -8.56 57.10
N GLY A 223 17.45 -9.46 58.09
CA GLY A 223 17.00 -9.14 59.45
C GLY A 223 16.05 -10.14 60.13
N ALA A 224 16.45 -10.63 61.32
CA ALA A 224 15.64 -10.79 62.54
C ALA A 224 16.51 -11.32 63.70
N GLU A 225 16.52 -10.64 64.86
CA GLU A 225 16.56 -11.25 66.19
C GLU A 225 15.83 -10.33 67.19
N PHE A 226 15.15 -10.95 68.16
CA PHE A 226 14.18 -10.37 69.10
C PHE A 226 14.71 -9.26 70.05
N PRO A 227 13.83 -8.39 70.57
CA PRO A 227 14.22 -7.27 71.43
C PRO A 227 14.63 -7.67 72.86
N VAL A 228 15.72 -7.05 73.34
CA VAL A 228 16.03 -6.91 74.77
C VAL A 228 15.00 -5.96 75.38
N GLY A 229 14.14 -6.49 76.25
CA GLY A 229 13.10 -5.69 76.90
C GLY A 229 12.14 -6.46 77.82
N THR A 230 12.34 -7.76 78.08
CA THR A 230 11.58 -8.44 79.14
C THR A 230 12.11 -8.01 80.51
N THR A 231 11.65 -6.85 80.97
CA THR A 231 11.57 -6.64 82.40
C THR A 231 10.60 -7.68 82.96
N THR A 232 11.13 -8.70 83.64
CA THR A 232 10.40 -9.42 84.67
C THR A 232 10.14 -8.44 85.81
N THR A 233 9.12 -7.59 85.68
CA THR A 233 8.57 -6.87 86.83
C THR A 233 7.57 -7.79 87.50
N SER A 234 8.07 -8.68 88.37
CA SER A 234 7.27 -9.12 89.52
C SER A 234 6.97 -7.84 90.32
N SER A 235 5.75 -7.34 90.18
CA SER A 235 5.25 -6.20 90.95
C SER A 235 4.25 -6.76 91.94
N ALA A 236 4.73 -7.18 93.12
CA ALA A 236 3.86 -7.53 94.23
C ALA A 236 3.03 -6.29 94.62
N VAL A 237 1.70 -6.35 94.46
CA VAL A 237 0.79 -5.32 94.98
C VAL A 237 0.42 -5.70 96.40
N THR A 238 0.81 -4.89 97.39
CA THR A 238 0.43 -5.08 98.80
C THR A 238 -0.75 -4.18 99.17
N VAL A 239 -1.89 -4.79 99.49
CA VAL A 239 -3.06 -4.08 100.06
C VAL A 239 -3.06 -4.32 101.56
N ASN A 240 -2.92 -3.25 102.36
CA ASN A 240 -3.03 -3.35 103.82
C ASN A 240 -4.49 -3.12 104.26
N GLY A 241 -4.77 -3.23 105.56
CA GLY A 241 -6.08 -3.00 106.16
C GLY A 241 -5.95 -2.11 107.39
N THR A 242 -6.91 -1.21 107.65
CA THR A 242 -6.97 -0.45 108.92
C THR A 242 -7.67 -1.22 110.05
N SER A 243 -7.19 -1.08 111.30
CA SER A 243 -7.71 -1.85 112.46
C SER A 243 -9.17 -1.52 112.82
N ALA A 244 -9.97 -2.53 113.19
CA ALA A 244 -11.39 -2.37 113.52
C ALA A 244 -11.83 -3.23 114.73
N ASN A 245 -12.64 -2.65 115.63
CA ASN A 245 -13.10 -3.30 116.88
C ASN A 245 -14.48 -3.98 116.72
N PHE A 246 -14.60 -5.22 117.20
CA PHE A 246 -15.84 -6.00 117.32
C PHE A 246 -16.37 -5.88 118.75
N THR A 247 -17.59 -5.36 118.92
CA THR A 247 -18.22 -5.17 120.25
C THR A 247 -19.56 -5.89 120.41
N SER A 248 -20.05 -6.55 119.35
CA SER A 248 -21.26 -7.39 119.29
C SER A 248 -21.35 -8.11 117.93
N ALA A 249 -22.29 -9.08 117.78
CA ALA A 249 -22.56 -9.76 116.51
C ALA A 249 -22.92 -8.77 115.38
N GLN A 250 -21.97 -8.53 114.47
CA GLN A 250 -22.07 -7.57 113.36
C GLN A 250 -21.21 -8.05 112.17
N THR A 251 -21.65 -7.73 110.96
CA THR A 251 -20.82 -7.80 109.74
C THR A 251 -19.97 -6.53 109.69
N LEU A 252 -18.64 -6.65 109.70
CA LEU A 252 -17.74 -5.53 109.45
C LEU A 252 -16.98 -5.77 108.13
N SER A 253 -17.08 -4.80 107.21
CA SER A 253 -16.29 -4.74 105.98
C SER A 253 -15.32 -3.57 106.06
N THR A 254 -14.02 -3.80 105.84
CA THR A 254 -13.05 -2.71 105.66
C THR A 254 -12.81 -2.49 104.16
N THR A 255 -13.02 -1.26 103.69
CA THR A 255 -12.75 -0.86 102.29
C THR A 255 -11.37 -0.22 102.20
N GLU A 256 -10.50 -0.74 101.34
CA GLU A 256 -9.19 -0.15 101.04
C GLU A 256 -9.00 -0.02 99.52
N SER A 257 -8.76 1.22 99.07
CA SER A 257 -8.67 1.60 97.65
C SER A 257 -7.21 1.83 97.25
N VAL A 258 -6.73 1.21 96.16
CA VAL A 258 -5.41 1.51 95.57
C VAL A 258 -5.58 2.54 94.44
N ALA A 259 -4.89 3.69 94.53
CA ALA A 259 -4.79 4.64 93.41
C ALA A 259 -3.46 4.44 92.67
N VAL A 260 -3.50 3.84 91.48
CA VAL A 260 -2.35 3.81 90.56
C VAL A 260 -2.46 4.99 89.60
N THR A 261 -1.71 6.06 89.87
CA THR A 261 -1.47 7.11 88.87
C THR A 261 -0.25 6.75 88.04
N VAL A 262 -0.47 6.30 86.81
CA VAL A 262 0.57 6.24 85.78
C VAL A 262 0.63 7.63 85.14
N PHE A 263 1.78 8.30 85.24
CA PHE A 263 2.06 9.39 84.31
C PHE A 263 2.43 8.71 82.99
N SER A 264 1.60 8.82 81.95
CA SER A 264 2.16 8.69 80.61
C SER A 264 3.08 9.90 80.43
N THR A 265 4.37 9.66 80.28
CA THR A 265 5.25 10.65 79.68
C THR A 265 4.77 10.87 78.25
N ASN A 266 4.78 12.12 77.79
CA ASN A 266 4.58 12.45 76.37
C ASN A 266 5.47 11.54 75.52
N SER A 267 4.85 10.79 74.61
CA SER A 267 5.49 9.89 73.66
C SER A 267 5.77 10.70 72.41
N ALA A 268 7.00 10.67 71.91
CA ALA A 268 7.32 11.38 70.68
C ALA A 268 6.52 10.79 69.49
N PRO A 269 6.23 11.60 68.46
CA PRO A 269 5.64 11.09 67.24
C PRO A 269 6.46 9.95 66.64
N THR A 270 5.81 9.07 65.89
CA THR A 270 6.41 7.82 65.39
C THR A 270 6.44 7.71 63.87
N ASP A 271 5.68 8.55 63.16
CA ASP A 271 5.74 8.60 61.70
C ASP A 271 5.26 9.96 61.15
N ILE A 272 5.72 10.30 59.95
CA ILE A 272 5.18 11.37 59.09
C ILE A 272 4.74 10.72 57.78
N ALA A 273 3.57 11.11 57.27
CA ALA A 273 3.09 10.67 55.98
C ALA A 273 2.61 11.86 55.14
N ILE A 274 2.83 11.80 53.82
CA ILE A 274 2.24 12.70 52.84
C ILE A 274 1.13 11.96 52.11
N ASP A 275 -0.09 12.50 52.14
CA ASP A 275 -1.31 11.87 51.59
C ASP A 275 -1.52 10.40 52.03
N GLY A 276 -1.03 10.07 53.23
CA GLY A 276 -1.13 8.73 53.83
C GLY A 276 0.00 7.76 53.48
N GLY A 277 1.04 8.19 52.76
CA GLY A 277 2.22 7.39 52.39
C GLY A 277 3.56 8.08 52.65
N GLY A 278 4.64 7.54 52.09
CA GLY A 278 5.99 8.11 52.15
C GLY A 278 6.44 8.83 50.87
N THR A 279 5.60 8.81 49.84
CA THR A 279 5.91 9.33 48.51
C THR A 279 4.72 10.08 47.94
N ASP A 280 4.98 11.09 47.12
CA ASP A 280 3.94 11.80 46.37
C ASP A 280 4.49 12.30 45.01
N THR A 281 3.62 12.88 44.20
CA THR A 281 3.97 13.39 42.88
C THR A 281 3.48 14.82 42.67
N VAL A 282 4.20 15.59 41.86
CA VAL A 282 3.71 16.88 41.37
C VAL A 282 4.06 17.02 39.90
N ASP A 283 3.14 17.59 39.12
CA ASP A 283 3.37 17.84 37.71
C ASP A 283 4.47 18.90 37.54
N GLU A 284 5.37 18.69 36.58
CA GLU A 284 6.35 19.71 36.20
C GLU A 284 5.68 21.00 35.70
N ASN A 285 6.45 22.06 35.51
CA ASN A 285 5.95 23.37 35.07
C ASN A 285 4.91 24.02 36.02
N SER A 286 4.52 23.33 37.11
CA SER A 286 3.71 23.85 38.19
C SER A 286 4.39 25.05 38.86
N ALA A 287 3.62 26.11 39.11
CA ALA A 287 4.15 27.30 39.77
C ALA A 287 4.71 26.97 41.16
N SER A 288 5.77 27.66 41.57
CA SER A 288 6.25 27.62 42.95
C SER A 288 5.10 27.94 43.92
N GLY A 289 5.00 27.15 45.00
CA GLY A 289 3.90 27.17 45.97
C GLY A 289 2.77 26.19 45.67
N THR A 290 2.89 25.33 44.65
CA THR A 290 1.92 24.27 44.36
C THR A 290 1.97 23.22 45.44
N VAL A 291 0.81 22.78 45.94
CA VAL A 291 0.72 21.73 46.96
C VAL A 291 1.09 20.40 46.32
N VAL A 292 2.08 19.73 46.90
CA VAL A 292 2.50 18.38 46.54
C VAL A 292 1.57 17.39 47.22
N GLY A 293 1.35 17.56 48.53
CA GLY A 293 0.43 16.76 49.32
C GLY A 293 0.32 17.28 50.75
N THR A 294 -0.62 16.73 51.53
CA THR A 294 -0.85 17.10 52.92
C THR A 294 -0.12 16.14 53.87
N LEU A 295 0.69 16.71 54.75
CA LEU A 295 1.43 16.02 55.80
C LEU A 295 0.49 15.63 56.96
N THR A 296 0.72 14.43 57.47
CA THR A 296 0.06 13.85 58.64
C THR A 296 1.10 13.21 59.54
N THR A 297 0.82 13.13 60.83
CA THR A 297 1.72 12.58 61.85
C THR A 297 1.03 11.46 62.60
N THR A 298 1.74 10.36 62.84
CA THR A 298 1.27 9.28 63.72
C THR A 298 1.84 9.49 65.12
N ASP A 299 0.93 9.73 66.06
CA ASP A 299 1.24 9.97 67.47
C ASP A 299 0.27 9.19 68.37
N SER A 300 0.80 8.56 69.42
CA SER A 300 0.02 7.79 70.39
C SER A 300 -0.73 8.65 71.40
N ASP A 301 -0.32 9.91 71.58
CA ASP A 301 -0.93 10.82 72.53
C ASP A 301 -2.19 11.47 71.94
N ALA A 302 -3.35 10.97 72.39
CA ALA A 302 -4.64 11.41 71.90
C ALA A 302 -4.92 12.88 72.27
N GLY A 303 -4.91 13.77 71.26
CA GLY A 303 -5.23 15.19 71.40
C GLY A 303 -4.06 16.15 71.17
N ASP A 304 -2.87 15.63 70.88
CA ASP A 304 -1.70 16.44 70.52
C ASP A 304 -1.88 17.15 69.17
N THR A 305 -1.16 18.26 69.00
CA THR A 305 -1.18 19.08 67.78
C THR A 305 0.20 19.09 67.15
N HIS A 306 0.28 18.73 65.88
CA HIS A 306 1.55 18.62 65.18
C HIS A 306 1.86 19.85 64.32
N THR A 307 3.11 20.29 64.37
CA THR A 307 3.66 21.30 63.44
C THR A 307 4.75 20.68 62.59
N TYR A 308 4.91 21.17 61.35
CA TYR A 308 5.85 20.61 60.39
C TYR A 308 6.93 21.64 60.01
N SER A 309 8.16 21.16 59.77
CA SER A 309 9.28 21.97 59.29
C SER A 309 10.25 21.15 58.44
N LEU A 310 11.00 21.79 57.54
CA LEU A 310 12.08 21.14 56.77
C LEU A 310 13.44 21.21 57.50
N THR A 311 13.40 21.38 58.83
CA THR A 311 14.62 21.60 59.64
C THR A 311 14.99 20.32 60.38
N CYS A 312 15.39 19.30 59.63
CA CYS A 312 15.83 18.03 60.18
C CYS A 312 17.27 18.07 60.73
N ALA A 313 17.63 17.08 61.53
CA ALA A 313 19.00 16.83 61.99
C ALA A 313 19.96 16.55 60.82
N THR A 314 19.45 15.84 59.80
CA THR A 314 20.08 15.72 58.49
C THR A 314 19.07 16.25 57.47
N ALA A 315 19.41 17.37 56.81
CA ALA A 315 18.57 17.91 55.75
C ALA A 315 18.42 16.88 54.61
N GLY A 316 17.24 16.82 54.01
CA GLY A 316 17.03 16.13 52.75
C GLY A 316 17.90 16.75 51.66
N ALA A 317 18.22 15.97 50.65
CA ALA A 317 19.10 16.41 49.57
C ALA A 317 18.49 17.59 48.80
N ASP A 318 17.15 17.65 48.74
CA ASP A 318 16.39 18.59 47.92
C ASP A 318 15.47 19.52 48.73
N ASP A 319 15.70 19.66 50.04
CA ASP A 319 14.87 20.49 50.93
C ASP A 319 14.71 21.94 50.43
N ASP A 320 15.70 22.49 49.71
CA ASP A 320 15.65 23.85 49.17
C ASP A 320 14.63 24.03 48.04
N LYS A 321 14.20 22.92 47.41
CA LYS A 321 13.20 22.88 46.34
C LYS A 321 11.76 22.85 46.86
N PHE A 322 11.56 22.71 48.17
CA PHE A 322 10.24 22.62 48.80
C PHE A 322 10.08 23.63 49.95
N GLN A 323 8.84 23.81 50.36
CA GLN A 323 8.47 24.63 51.51
C GLN A 323 7.25 24.01 52.23
N ILE A 324 7.03 24.39 53.48
CA ILE A 324 5.86 23.94 54.25
C ILE A 324 4.93 25.12 54.52
N ALA A 325 3.64 24.92 54.22
CA ALA A 325 2.57 25.86 54.52
C ALA A 325 1.49 25.19 55.39
N GLY A 326 1.62 25.33 56.71
CA GLY A 326 0.75 24.65 57.66
C GLY A 326 1.06 23.15 57.69
N SER A 327 0.12 22.32 57.19
CA SER A 327 0.32 20.88 56.99
C SER A 327 0.68 20.53 55.55
N ASP A 328 0.65 21.47 54.60
CA ASP A 328 0.90 21.13 53.20
C ASP A 328 2.39 21.25 52.87
N LEU A 329 2.93 20.22 52.22
CA LEU A 329 4.21 20.32 51.53
C LEU A 329 3.96 20.97 50.17
N GLN A 330 4.71 22.01 49.85
CA GLN A 330 4.58 22.77 48.61
C GLN A 330 5.90 22.83 47.87
N THR A 331 5.83 22.99 46.55
CA THR A 331 6.98 23.32 45.72
C THR A 331 7.51 24.71 46.10
N ASN A 332 8.82 24.92 46.01
CA ASN A 332 9.47 26.23 46.19
C ASN A 332 10.18 26.70 44.91
N THR A 333 10.27 25.82 43.90
CA THR A 333 10.71 26.12 42.54
C THR A 333 9.67 25.63 41.53
N VAL A 334 9.87 26.00 40.26
CA VAL A 334 9.26 25.31 39.12
C VAL A 334 10.20 24.16 38.74
N PHE A 335 9.66 22.96 38.58
CA PHE A 335 10.40 21.78 38.16
C PHE A 335 10.33 21.62 36.64
N ASN A 336 11.39 21.05 36.04
CA ASN A 336 11.47 20.63 34.64
C ASN A 336 11.95 19.16 34.68
N PHE A 337 11.20 18.27 34.05
CA PHE A 337 11.42 16.84 34.07
C PHE A 337 12.58 16.43 33.14
N GLU A 338 12.73 17.07 31.99
CA GLU A 338 13.82 16.85 31.02
C GLU A 338 15.20 17.29 31.56
N ALA A 339 15.21 18.17 32.54
CA ALA A 339 16.39 18.68 33.23
C ALA A 339 16.19 18.67 34.75
N PRO A 340 16.19 17.47 35.40
CA PRO A 340 16.01 17.35 36.84
C PRO A 340 17.00 18.22 37.60
N SER A 341 16.47 19.03 38.51
CA SER A 341 17.25 19.95 39.34
C SER A 341 17.53 19.40 40.74
N ASP A 342 17.31 18.11 40.94
CA ASP A 342 17.61 17.37 42.16
C ASP A 342 19.13 17.26 42.39
N ALA A 343 19.53 16.87 43.59
CA ALA A 343 20.93 16.87 43.99
C ALA A 343 21.79 15.86 43.21
N ASN A 344 21.19 14.77 42.73
CA ASN A 344 21.88 13.64 42.10
C ASN A 344 21.52 13.43 40.61
N GLY A 345 20.52 14.14 40.06
CA GLY A 345 20.14 14.08 38.65
C GLY A 345 19.28 12.88 38.26
N ASP A 346 18.59 12.22 39.20
CA ASP A 346 17.86 10.96 38.93
C ASP A 346 16.34 11.11 38.78
N GLY A 347 15.81 12.33 38.97
CA GLY A 347 14.39 12.65 38.84
C GLY A 347 13.57 12.37 40.12
N THR A 348 14.24 12.02 41.21
CA THR A 348 13.62 11.66 42.50
C THR A 348 14.09 12.62 43.57
N TYR A 349 13.16 13.37 44.17
CA TYR A 349 13.48 14.43 45.12
C TYR A 349 13.31 13.94 46.56
N GLU A 350 14.37 14.05 47.38
CA GLU A 350 14.34 13.64 48.78
C GLU A 350 14.20 14.82 49.73
N VAL A 351 13.06 14.87 50.42
CA VAL A 351 12.65 15.97 51.29
C VAL A 351 12.55 15.49 52.73
N CYS A 352 13.41 15.99 53.63
CA CYS A 352 13.29 15.68 55.04
C CYS A 352 12.28 16.58 55.73
N VAL A 353 11.23 15.97 56.27
CA VAL A 353 10.21 16.64 57.06
C VAL A 353 10.36 16.25 58.52
N LYS A 354 10.30 17.26 59.39
CA LYS A 354 10.24 17.15 60.84
C LYS A 354 8.84 17.49 61.32
N THR A 355 8.31 16.70 62.24
CA THR A 355 7.11 16.98 63.00
C THR A 355 7.43 17.19 64.48
N ASP A 356 6.74 18.12 65.13
CA ASP A 356 6.84 18.47 66.55
C ASP A 356 5.43 18.49 67.15
N ASP A 357 5.22 17.71 68.22
CA ASP A 357 3.93 17.55 68.91
C ASP A 357 3.56 18.75 69.83
N GLY A 358 4.46 19.72 69.98
CA GLY A 358 4.29 20.89 70.86
C GLY A 358 4.50 20.58 72.34
N ASN A 359 4.71 19.32 72.71
CA ASN A 359 4.84 18.79 74.05
C ASN A 359 6.27 18.25 74.33
N GLY A 360 7.17 18.35 73.35
CA GLY A 360 8.60 18.07 73.47
C GLY A 360 9.05 16.79 72.76
N GLY A 361 8.15 16.10 72.06
CA GLY A 361 8.45 15.01 71.15
C GLY A 361 8.57 15.49 69.70
N THR A 362 9.58 14.99 69.00
CA THR A 362 9.77 15.28 67.58
C THR A 362 10.11 14.02 66.81
N TYR A 363 9.69 13.95 65.56
CA TYR A 363 10.04 12.88 64.63
C TYR A 363 10.45 13.47 63.28
N GLU A 364 11.34 12.81 62.57
CA GLU A 364 11.88 13.26 61.28
C GLU A 364 11.82 12.10 60.29
N LYS A 365 11.40 12.38 59.06
CA LYS A 365 11.31 11.39 57.98
C LYS A 365 11.64 12.04 56.65
N THR A 366 12.44 11.36 55.84
CA THR A 366 12.61 11.72 54.44
C THR A 366 11.45 11.17 53.63
N LEU A 367 10.77 12.06 52.92
CA LEU A 367 9.74 11.76 51.94
C LEU A 367 10.35 11.82 50.54
N THR A 368 9.80 11.03 49.62
CA THR A 368 10.25 11.01 48.22
C THR A 368 9.20 11.62 47.31
N ILE A 369 9.54 12.71 46.63
CA ILE A 369 8.66 13.36 45.66
C ILE A 369 9.16 13.07 44.26
N THR A 370 8.28 12.64 43.37
CA THR A 370 8.60 12.47 41.95
C THR A 370 7.88 13.53 41.12
N ILE A 371 8.49 13.90 39.99
CA ILE A 371 7.91 14.87 39.08
C ILE A 371 7.24 14.12 37.93
N ASN A 372 5.98 14.43 37.64
CA ASN A 372 5.31 13.88 36.47
C ASN A 372 5.71 14.69 35.22
N ASP A 373 6.13 13.98 34.17
CA ASP A 373 6.34 14.52 32.82
C ASP A 373 4.99 15.00 32.24
N VAL A 374 4.94 16.26 31.83
CA VAL A 374 3.81 16.88 31.15
C VAL A 374 4.24 17.31 29.76
N VAL A 375 3.55 16.79 28.74
CA VAL A 375 3.80 17.15 27.33
C VAL A 375 3.91 18.65 27.12
N ASP A 376 5.11 19.11 26.81
CA ASP A 376 5.45 20.51 26.58
C ASP A 376 6.36 20.69 25.34
N SER A 377 6.91 21.89 25.17
CA SER A 377 7.76 22.19 24.00
C SER A 377 9.04 21.35 23.95
N GLU A 378 9.68 21.04 25.09
CA GLU A 378 10.93 20.27 25.12
C GLU A 378 10.64 18.82 24.74
N ASN A 379 9.56 18.24 25.29
CA ASN A 379 9.06 16.91 24.96
C ASN A 379 8.76 16.74 23.45
N ILE A 380 8.04 17.69 22.86
CA ILE A 380 7.60 17.62 21.45
C ILE A 380 8.77 17.80 20.48
N LEU A 381 9.71 18.69 20.78
CA LEU A 381 10.90 18.89 19.96
C LEU A 381 11.83 17.68 20.01
N ALA A 382 11.97 17.04 21.17
CA ALA A 382 12.69 15.78 21.29
C ALA A 382 12.01 14.67 20.48
N GLN A 383 10.66 14.57 20.54
CA GLN A 383 9.90 13.63 19.73
C GLN A 383 10.16 13.81 18.23
N ILE A 384 10.05 15.04 17.70
CA ILE A 384 10.27 15.34 16.28
C ILE A 384 11.72 15.03 15.87
N GLY A 385 12.70 15.38 16.70
CA GLY A 385 14.11 15.10 16.42
C GLY A 385 14.41 13.60 16.31
N ASN A 386 13.92 12.82 17.29
CA ASN A 386 14.11 11.37 17.30
C ASN A 386 13.37 10.67 16.15
N GLU A 387 12.19 11.17 15.77
CA GLU A 387 11.41 10.63 14.65
C GLU A 387 12.06 10.94 13.30
N GLY A 388 12.75 12.09 13.19
CA GLY A 388 13.64 12.39 12.08
C GLY A 388 14.73 11.32 11.92
N ASP A 389 15.55 11.08 12.94
CA ASP A 389 16.75 10.24 12.76
C ASP A 389 16.48 8.71 12.68
N ASP A 390 15.33 8.19 13.13
CA ASP A 390 14.95 6.76 13.05
C ASP A 390 13.42 6.55 12.92
N PRO A 391 12.83 6.59 11.71
CA PRO A 391 11.38 6.60 11.49
C PRO A 391 10.62 5.31 11.89
N ASP A 392 11.22 4.34 12.60
CA ASP A 392 10.58 3.04 12.87
C ASP A 392 10.87 2.40 14.25
N ASN A 393 11.41 3.17 15.22
CA ASN A 393 11.65 2.67 16.59
C ASN A 393 10.37 2.70 17.46
N THR A 394 9.55 3.74 17.30
CA THR A 394 8.16 3.80 17.78
C THR A 394 7.41 4.88 16.99
N ASN A 395 6.43 4.51 16.17
CA ASN A 395 5.62 5.42 15.34
C ASN A 395 4.86 6.43 16.23
N SER A 396 5.43 7.60 16.45
CA SER A 396 4.98 8.57 17.45
C SER A 396 4.36 9.75 16.74
N VAL A 397 3.03 9.74 16.55
CA VAL A 397 2.33 10.75 15.76
C VAL A 397 2.45 12.14 16.39
N VAL A 398 2.97 13.11 15.62
CA VAL A 398 3.01 14.53 15.94
C VAL A 398 1.74 15.20 15.42
N THR A 399 0.93 15.71 16.34
CA THR A 399 -0.35 16.37 16.01
C THR A 399 -0.22 17.88 15.93
N VAL A 400 -1.15 18.54 15.25
CA VAL A 400 -1.22 20.02 15.21
C VAL A 400 -1.46 20.60 16.60
N ALA A 401 -2.15 19.87 17.48
CA ALA A 401 -2.31 20.27 18.88
C ALA A 401 -0.96 20.31 19.62
N GLN A 402 -0.08 19.32 19.38
CA GLN A 402 1.28 19.31 19.93
C GLN A 402 2.15 20.40 19.32
N LEU A 403 2.12 20.59 18.00
CA LEU A 403 2.85 21.69 17.36
C LEU A 403 2.46 23.06 17.94
N GLY A 404 1.20 23.22 18.37
CA GLY A 404 0.71 24.42 19.04
C GLY A 404 1.23 24.67 20.46
N LEU A 405 1.91 23.69 21.07
CA LEU A 405 2.54 23.82 22.39
C LEU A 405 4.04 24.17 22.31
N ILE A 406 4.64 24.17 21.12
CA ILE A 406 6.06 24.50 20.93
C ILE A 406 6.31 25.99 21.19
N GLU A 407 7.35 26.30 21.95
CA GLU A 407 7.78 27.66 22.28
C GLU A 407 9.19 27.98 21.72
N PRO A 408 9.42 29.17 21.10
CA PRO A 408 8.44 30.21 20.84
C PRO A 408 7.36 29.76 19.84
N ALA A 409 6.13 30.21 20.07
CA ALA A 409 4.96 29.85 19.26
C ALA A 409 5.22 29.87 17.73
N LEU A 410 4.91 28.75 17.08
CA LEU A 410 5.03 28.57 15.64
C LEU A 410 3.94 29.34 14.88
N ASN A 411 4.27 29.85 13.69
CA ASN A 411 3.36 30.59 12.84
C ASN A 411 2.78 29.70 11.75
N ASN A 412 1.55 30.02 11.32
CA ASN A 412 0.89 29.38 10.18
C ASN A 412 0.67 27.85 10.32
N VAL A 413 0.58 27.32 11.53
CA VAL A 413 0.20 25.91 11.72
C VAL A 413 -1.24 25.72 11.22
N ASP A 414 -1.43 24.89 10.19
CA ASP A 414 -2.74 24.60 9.60
C ASP A 414 -3.22 23.21 10.03
N ALA A 415 -4.38 23.16 10.68
CA ALA A 415 -4.98 21.91 11.15
C ALA A 415 -5.32 20.93 10.01
N ASN A 416 -5.50 21.40 8.78
CA ASN A 416 -5.77 20.53 7.63
C ASN A 416 -4.51 19.81 7.12
N ASN A 417 -3.32 20.26 7.56
CA ASN A 417 -2.03 19.74 7.11
C ASN A 417 -1.39 18.78 8.12
N GLU A 418 -2.10 18.35 9.17
CA GLU A 418 -1.56 17.46 10.21
C GLU A 418 -0.84 16.23 9.63
N THR A 419 -1.52 15.48 8.75
CA THR A 419 -0.91 14.32 8.08
C THR A 419 0.28 14.72 7.21
N ALA A 420 0.21 15.85 6.52
CA ALA A 420 1.30 16.31 5.65
C ALA A 420 2.54 16.79 6.43
N TYR A 421 2.37 17.31 7.66
CA TYR A 421 3.48 17.59 8.55
C TYR A 421 4.15 16.30 9.01
N GLN A 422 3.37 15.29 9.39
CA GLN A 422 3.91 13.97 9.74
C GLN A 422 4.66 13.35 8.56
N ASP A 423 4.04 13.29 7.38
CA ASP A 423 4.68 12.74 6.18
C ASP A 423 6.00 13.45 5.84
N TYR A 424 6.10 14.75 6.14
CA TYR A 424 7.35 15.50 5.95
C TYR A 424 8.43 15.07 6.93
N ILE A 425 8.10 14.88 8.21
CA ILE A 425 9.05 14.41 9.23
C ILE A 425 9.62 13.05 8.80
N ASP A 426 8.74 12.10 8.48
CA ASP A 426 9.10 10.74 8.10
C ASP A 426 9.96 10.69 6.81
N ALA A 427 9.69 11.58 5.85
CA ALA A 427 10.40 11.62 4.57
C ALA A 427 11.73 12.39 4.62
N ASN A 428 11.98 13.19 5.66
CA ASN A 428 13.15 14.07 5.75
C ASN A 428 13.91 13.85 7.06
N PRO A 429 14.48 12.66 7.27
CA PRO A 429 15.13 12.30 8.53
C PRO A 429 16.24 13.27 8.94
N ASP A 430 17.10 13.66 7.99
CA ASP A 430 18.22 14.57 8.21
C ASP A 430 17.81 16.07 8.35
N ALA A 431 16.52 16.41 8.31
CA ALA A 431 16.06 17.81 8.36
C ALA A 431 15.90 18.36 9.79
N PHE A 432 15.98 17.50 10.81
CA PHE A 432 15.78 17.88 12.21
C PHE A 432 17.01 17.49 13.03
N SER A 433 17.43 18.34 13.97
CA SER A 433 18.41 17.92 14.97
C SER A 433 17.79 17.03 16.03
N GLU A 434 18.61 16.31 16.82
CA GLU A 434 18.18 15.61 18.03
C GLU A 434 18.64 16.36 19.30
N PRO A 435 17.73 17.01 20.07
CA PRO A 435 16.32 17.28 19.77
C PRO A 435 16.13 18.36 18.70
N ALA A 436 14.95 18.43 18.08
CA ALA A 436 14.67 19.40 17.02
C ALA A 436 14.65 20.83 17.57
N THR A 437 14.82 21.81 16.70
CA THR A 437 14.66 23.23 17.05
C THR A 437 13.34 23.79 16.55
N PRO A 438 12.74 24.79 17.23
CA PRO A 438 11.54 25.47 16.73
C PRO A 438 11.72 26.06 15.32
N ALA A 439 12.95 26.42 14.94
CA ALA A 439 13.26 26.96 13.62
C ALA A 439 13.21 25.87 12.51
N GLU A 440 13.66 24.66 12.81
CA GLU A 440 13.54 23.51 11.89
C GLU A 440 12.08 23.14 11.70
N VAL A 441 11.31 23.04 12.79
CA VAL A 441 9.86 22.77 12.74
C VAL A 441 9.10 23.88 12.00
N GLN A 442 9.46 25.16 12.19
CA GLN A 442 8.88 26.25 11.40
C GLN A 442 9.20 26.12 9.91
N THR A 443 10.41 25.69 9.56
CA THR A 443 10.82 25.49 8.17
C THR A 443 10.03 24.37 7.51
N MET A 444 9.79 23.27 8.24
CA MET A 444 8.87 22.22 7.80
C MET A 444 7.47 22.78 7.55
N ILE A 445 6.88 23.51 8.53
CA ILE A 445 5.53 24.06 8.40
C ILE A 445 5.40 24.94 7.16
N ASP A 446 6.36 25.85 6.97
CA ASP A 446 6.38 26.75 5.82
C ASP A 446 6.49 25.98 4.50
N SER A 447 7.32 24.94 4.46
CA SER A 447 7.52 24.08 3.27
C SER A 447 6.27 23.27 2.93
N VAL A 448 5.66 22.61 3.92
CA VAL A 448 4.43 21.83 3.75
C VAL A 448 3.27 22.71 3.32
N ASN A 449 3.09 23.88 3.96
CA ASN A 449 2.01 24.79 3.58
C ASN A 449 2.19 25.35 2.15
N ALA A 450 3.42 25.63 1.74
CA ALA A 450 3.73 26.03 0.37
C ALA A 450 3.41 24.90 -0.62
N ALA A 451 3.83 23.66 -0.33
CA ALA A 451 3.52 22.49 -1.15
C ALA A 451 2.00 22.24 -1.28
N GLN A 452 1.24 22.36 -0.18
CA GLN A 452 -0.23 22.23 -0.21
C GLN A 452 -0.90 23.33 -1.04
N THR A 453 -0.33 24.54 -1.03
CA THR A 453 -0.79 25.63 -1.91
C THR A 453 -0.53 25.29 -3.38
N VAL A 454 0.63 24.72 -3.71
CA VAL A 454 0.95 24.28 -5.07
C VAL A 454 -0.03 23.20 -5.53
N LEU A 455 -0.30 22.18 -4.70
CA LEU A 455 -1.28 21.13 -5.00
C LEU A 455 -2.70 21.68 -5.25
N ALA A 456 -3.13 22.66 -4.45
CA ALA A 456 -4.42 23.32 -4.66
C ALA A 456 -4.48 24.12 -5.96
N ASN A 457 -3.41 24.83 -6.30
CA ASN A 457 -3.30 25.60 -7.54
C ASN A 457 -3.31 24.68 -8.77
N ILE A 458 -2.56 23.56 -8.73
CA ILE A 458 -2.54 22.56 -9.81
C ILE A 458 -3.94 22.00 -10.06
N GLY A 459 -4.63 21.55 -9.01
CA GLY A 459 -6.00 21.02 -9.15
C GLY A 459 -6.98 22.05 -9.71
N THR A 460 -6.89 23.30 -9.24
CA THR A 460 -7.75 24.40 -9.71
C THR A 460 -7.51 24.75 -11.18
N ASP A 461 -6.24 24.85 -11.59
CA ASP A 461 -5.86 25.23 -12.95
C ASP A 461 -6.21 24.12 -13.96
N ALA A 462 -6.01 22.85 -13.57
CA ALA A 462 -6.44 21.72 -14.37
C ALA A 462 -7.95 21.72 -14.60
N ASP A 463 -8.76 21.91 -13.56
CA ASP A 463 -10.23 21.99 -13.68
C ASP A 463 -10.67 23.15 -14.60
N ASN A 464 -9.95 24.26 -14.57
CA ASN A 464 -10.23 25.43 -15.40
C ASN A 464 -9.66 25.36 -16.82
N GLY A 465 -8.75 24.41 -17.09
CA GLY A 465 -8.03 24.29 -18.35
C GLY A 465 -7.17 25.51 -18.67
N ASN A 466 -6.54 26.11 -17.64
CA ASN A 466 -5.65 27.27 -17.77
C ASN A 466 -4.42 27.11 -16.86
N ASN A 467 -3.58 28.14 -16.79
CA ASN A 467 -2.40 28.19 -15.92
C ASN A 467 -2.34 29.50 -15.12
N ASP A 468 -3.50 30.02 -14.70
CA ASP A 468 -3.59 31.32 -14.04
C ASP A 468 -2.86 31.34 -12.68
N ASN A 469 -2.86 30.21 -11.95
CA ASN A 469 -2.21 30.07 -10.65
C ASN A 469 -0.86 29.33 -10.73
N THR A 470 -0.63 28.56 -11.79
CA THR A 470 0.56 27.72 -12.01
C THR A 470 1.50 28.29 -13.07
N GLY A 471 1.20 29.44 -13.69
CA GLY A 471 2.05 30.03 -14.74
C GLY A 471 3.44 30.50 -14.29
N THR A 472 3.74 30.46 -12.98
CA THR A 472 5.07 30.67 -12.42
C THR A 472 5.61 29.45 -11.66
N LEU A 473 4.96 28.30 -11.81
CA LEU A 473 5.34 27.05 -11.15
C LEU A 473 6.73 26.63 -11.63
N SER A 474 7.67 26.48 -10.71
CA SER A 474 9.03 26.03 -10.99
C SER A 474 9.20 24.54 -10.69
N ALA A 475 10.27 23.95 -11.23
CA ALA A 475 10.67 22.59 -10.91
C ALA A 475 11.02 22.44 -9.41
N SER A 476 11.50 23.51 -8.77
CA SER A 476 11.74 23.51 -7.33
C SER A 476 10.44 23.43 -6.54
N ASP A 477 9.40 24.15 -6.96
CA ASP A 477 8.10 24.12 -6.28
C ASP A 477 7.49 22.72 -6.33
N LEU A 478 7.61 22.04 -7.49
CA LEU A 478 7.17 20.67 -7.67
C LEU A 478 7.97 19.67 -6.82
N ASN A 479 9.30 19.75 -6.83
CA ASN A 479 10.17 18.86 -6.04
C ASN A 479 10.08 19.11 -4.52
N ASN A 480 9.51 20.24 -4.08
CA ASN A 480 9.26 20.51 -2.65
C ASN A 480 8.01 19.80 -2.13
N ILE A 481 7.19 19.19 -2.99
CA ILE A 481 6.05 18.37 -2.58
C ILE A 481 6.59 17.01 -2.10
N VAL A 482 6.26 16.62 -0.86
CA VAL A 482 6.67 15.33 -0.30
C VAL A 482 6.21 14.18 -1.20
N GLY A 483 7.14 13.27 -1.53
CA GLY A 483 6.89 12.15 -2.44
C GLY A 483 6.97 12.48 -3.93
N VAL A 484 7.27 13.73 -4.29
CA VAL A 484 7.48 14.16 -5.68
C VAL A 484 8.96 14.41 -5.95
N SER A 485 9.46 13.93 -7.10
CA SER A 485 10.84 14.12 -7.52
C SER A 485 10.99 14.07 -9.04
N GLY A 486 12.16 14.49 -9.54
CA GLY A 486 12.50 14.41 -10.96
C GLY A 486 11.98 15.56 -11.81
N ALA A 487 11.30 16.56 -11.23
CA ALA A 487 10.96 17.78 -11.97
C ALA A 487 12.25 18.51 -12.36
N THR A 488 12.36 18.93 -13.62
CA THR A 488 13.55 19.62 -14.15
C THR A 488 13.21 21.01 -14.68
N ALA A 489 14.16 21.94 -14.54
CA ALA A 489 13.98 23.32 -15.02
C ALA A 489 13.76 23.41 -16.54
N ALA A 490 14.27 22.44 -17.31
CA ALA A 490 14.09 22.38 -18.76
C ALA A 490 12.62 22.14 -19.17
N ASN A 491 11.84 21.51 -18.29
CA ASN A 491 10.48 21.05 -18.58
C ASN A 491 9.39 21.86 -17.86
N GLU A 492 9.73 22.97 -17.19
CA GLU A 492 8.77 23.79 -16.43
C GLU A 492 7.57 24.23 -17.27
N GLN A 493 7.82 24.74 -18.48
CA GLN A 493 6.75 25.12 -19.39
C GLN A 493 5.88 23.92 -19.79
N ALA A 494 6.50 22.76 -20.04
CA ALA A 494 5.78 21.54 -20.40
C ALA A 494 4.89 21.01 -19.26
N TYR A 495 5.33 21.11 -18.00
CA TYR A 495 4.49 20.79 -16.84
C TYR A 495 3.27 21.73 -16.76
N GLN A 496 3.48 23.04 -16.96
CA GLN A 496 2.39 24.02 -16.95
C GLN A 496 1.38 23.78 -18.09
N ASP A 497 1.89 23.48 -19.29
CA ASP A 497 1.05 23.18 -20.45
C ASP A 497 0.30 21.86 -20.27
N TYR A 498 0.91 20.86 -19.63
CA TYR A 498 0.26 19.60 -19.27
C TYR A 498 -0.93 19.84 -18.34
N ILE A 499 -0.74 20.62 -17.27
CA ILE A 499 -1.81 20.99 -16.32
C ILE A 499 -2.98 21.64 -17.06
N ALA A 500 -2.70 22.64 -17.90
CA ALA A 500 -3.74 23.39 -18.62
C ALA A 500 -4.47 22.56 -19.69
N SER A 501 -3.79 21.61 -20.34
CA SER A 501 -4.33 20.82 -21.46
C SER A 501 -5.03 19.53 -21.05
N HIS A 502 -4.94 19.12 -19.78
CA HIS A 502 -5.53 17.88 -19.27
C HIS A 502 -6.61 18.15 -18.21
N PRO A 503 -7.79 18.67 -18.62
CA PRO A 503 -8.84 18.99 -17.66
C PRO A 503 -9.36 17.74 -16.95
N ASN A 504 -9.56 17.84 -15.64
CA ASN A 504 -9.94 16.74 -14.74
C ASN A 504 -8.89 15.62 -14.58
N ALA A 505 -7.64 15.81 -14.98
CA ALA A 505 -6.57 14.83 -14.78
C ALA A 505 -6.02 14.80 -13.35
N PHE A 506 -6.31 15.83 -12.56
CA PHE A 506 -5.91 15.97 -11.16
C PHE A 506 -7.16 16.04 -10.28
N SER A 507 -7.06 15.55 -9.04
CA SER A 507 -8.03 15.92 -8.03
C SER A 507 -7.93 17.41 -7.68
N SER A 508 -8.93 17.94 -6.97
CA SER A 508 -8.97 19.34 -6.58
C SER A 508 -9.20 19.44 -5.06
N PRO A 509 -8.14 19.65 -4.25
CA PRO A 509 -6.71 19.81 -4.59
C PRO A 509 -6.07 18.56 -5.22
N ALA A 510 -4.97 18.73 -5.96
CA ALA A 510 -4.21 17.62 -6.55
C ALA A 510 -3.51 16.78 -5.47
N THR A 511 -3.17 15.54 -5.80
CA THR A 511 -2.34 14.68 -4.93
C THR A 511 -0.88 14.63 -5.40
N ALA A 512 0.05 14.35 -4.49
CA ALA A 512 1.46 14.15 -4.83
C ALA A 512 1.67 13.06 -5.90
N ALA A 513 0.88 11.98 -5.84
CA ALA A 513 0.96 10.89 -6.81
C ALA A 513 0.51 11.32 -8.23
N GLU A 514 -0.52 12.15 -8.34
CA GLU A 514 -0.95 12.71 -9.64
C GLU A 514 0.11 13.65 -10.21
N VAL A 515 0.73 14.47 -9.36
CA VAL A 515 1.82 15.36 -9.77
C VAL A 515 3.06 14.57 -10.20
N GLN A 516 3.43 13.50 -9.49
CA GLN A 516 4.52 12.61 -9.91
C GLN A 516 4.22 11.97 -11.27
N ALA A 517 3.00 11.48 -11.48
CA ALA A 517 2.60 10.88 -12.76
C ALA A 517 2.70 11.87 -13.93
N MET A 518 2.30 13.13 -13.72
CA MET A 518 2.51 14.20 -14.69
C MET A 518 4.00 14.41 -14.99
N ILE A 519 4.84 14.52 -13.96
CA ILE A 519 6.28 14.74 -14.13
C ILE A 519 6.91 13.59 -14.92
N ASP A 520 6.58 12.36 -14.57
CA ASP A 520 7.07 11.15 -15.26
C ASP A 520 6.63 11.14 -16.73
N ALA A 521 5.35 11.42 -17.00
CA ALA A 521 4.82 11.48 -18.37
C ALA A 521 5.51 12.56 -19.21
N VAL A 522 5.60 13.79 -18.71
CA VAL A 522 6.24 14.91 -19.41
C VAL A 522 7.73 14.63 -19.63
N ASN A 523 8.45 14.16 -18.60
CA ASN A 523 9.87 13.85 -18.74
C ASN A 523 10.13 12.74 -19.76
N THR A 524 9.30 11.70 -19.75
CA THR A 524 9.39 10.56 -20.68
C THR A 524 9.18 11.04 -22.12
N GLN A 525 8.15 11.86 -22.35
CA GLN A 525 7.89 12.47 -23.66
C GLN A 525 9.05 13.34 -24.14
N GLN A 526 9.60 14.20 -23.29
CA GLN A 526 10.71 15.09 -23.68
C GLN A 526 11.99 14.30 -24.00
N VAL A 527 12.29 13.23 -23.27
CA VAL A 527 13.43 12.35 -23.57
C VAL A 527 13.24 11.65 -24.92
N ALA A 528 12.03 11.18 -25.20
CA ALA A 528 11.71 10.51 -26.46
C ALA A 528 11.78 11.47 -27.66
N LEU A 529 11.21 12.67 -27.55
CA LEU A 529 11.30 13.72 -28.56
C LEU A 529 12.77 14.08 -28.85
N GLN A 530 13.58 14.27 -27.80
CA GLN A 530 15.01 14.57 -27.99
C GLN A 530 15.74 13.43 -28.72
N LYS A 531 15.44 12.17 -28.40
CA LYS A 531 16.05 11.03 -29.09
C LYS A 531 15.71 10.98 -30.58
N ILE A 532 14.46 11.31 -30.93
CA ILE A 532 14.02 11.36 -32.34
C ILE A 532 14.71 12.52 -33.06
N GLN A 533 14.78 13.70 -32.43
CA GLN A 533 15.51 14.86 -32.94
C GLN A 533 17.00 14.56 -33.15
N ASP A 534 17.66 13.94 -32.17
CA ASP A 534 19.09 13.58 -32.25
C ASP A 534 19.37 12.58 -33.39
N TYR A 535 18.42 11.67 -33.65
CA TYR A 535 18.53 10.73 -34.77
C TYR A 535 18.34 11.41 -36.13
N ALA A 536 17.41 12.37 -36.24
CA ALA A 536 17.25 13.18 -37.45
C ALA A 536 18.50 14.04 -37.76
N ASP A 537 19.13 14.61 -36.73
CA ASP A 537 20.37 15.39 -36.91
C ASP A 537 21.60 14.53 -37.26
N ASP A 538 21.69 13.31 -36.70
CA ASP A 538 22.81 12.39 -36.92
C ASP A 538 22.36 10.93 -36.73
N ASN A 539 22.16 10.22 -37.85
CA ASN A 539 21.76 8.81 -37.85
C ASN A 539 22.82 7.81 -37.35
N THR A 540 23.96 8.28 -36.86
CA THR A 540 24.87 7.45 -36.06
C THR A 540 24.40 7.28 -34.62
N ASN A 541 23.45 8.11 -34.16
CA ASN A 541 22.73 7.91 -32.91
C ASN A 541 21.82 6.68 -32.97
N PRO A 542 21.45 6.09 -31.81
CA PRO A 542 20.54 4.95 -31.79
C PRO A 542 19.19 5.28 -32.44
N ALA A 543 18.79 4.49 -33.44
CA ALA A 543 17.50 4.65 -34.11
C ALA A 543 16.32 4.60 -33.11
N PRO A 544 15.30 5.47 -33.26
CA PRO A 544 14.06 5.40 -32.50
C PRO A 544 13.36 4.04 -32.70
N THR A 545 12.78 3.56 -31.61
CA THR A 545 11.97 2.34 -31.56
C THR A 545 10.49 2.71 -31.50
N VAL A 546 9.60 1.73 -31.71
CA VAL A 546 8.15 1.91 -31.53
C VAL A 546 7.81 2.53 -30.16
N GLN A 547 8.52 2.11 -29.09
CA GLN A 547 8.28 2.66 -27.76
C GLN A 547 8.73 4.12 -27.65
N ASP A 548 9.82 4.53 -28.33
CA ASP A 548 10.24 5.93 -28.31
C ASP A 548 9.20 6.81 -29.01
N TYR A 549 8.63 6.38 -30.14
CA TYR A 549 7.53 7.10 -30.78
C TYR A 549 6.29 7.18 -29.88
N LEU A 550 5.92 6.07 -29.23
CA LEU A 550 4.80 6.05 -28.29
C LEU A 550 5.02 6.99 -27.09
N ASP A 551 6.21 6.97 -26.50
CA ASP A 551 6.61 7.83 -25.39
C ASP A 551 6.62 9.30 -25.80
N ALA A 552 7.02 9.61 -27.04
CA ALA A 552 6.92 10.94 -27.63
C ALA A 552 5.46 11.40 -27.88
N GLY A 553 4.47 10.51 -27.71
CA GLY A 553 3.05 10.79 -27.97
C GLY A 553 2.64 10.62 -29.43
N ILE A 554 3.45 9.92 -30.23
CA ILE A 554 3.20 9.64 -31.64
C ILE A 554 2.39 8.35 -31.76
N THR A 555 1.40 8.35 -32.65
CA THR A 555 0.50 7.23 -32.89
C THR A 555 0.68 6.67 -34.30
N GLY A 556 0.27 5.42 -34.52
CA GLY A 556 0.34 4.78 -35.84
C GLY A 556 1.69 4.15 -36.20
N VAL A 557 2.71 4.28 -35.34
CA VAL A 557 4.00 3.59 -35.53
C VAL A 557 3.92 2.19 -34.93
N ASP A 558 4.27 1.18 -35.72
CA ASP A 558 4.37 -0.21 -35.29
C ASP A 558 5.60 -0.90 -35.91
N ALA A 559 5.71 -2.22 -35.79
CA ALA A 559 6.88 -2.95 -36.27
C ALA A 559 6.97 -3.02 -37.80
N ASP A 560 5.84 -2.86 -38.51
CA ASP A 560 5.77 -3.05 -39.95
C ASP A 560 6.16 -1.75 -40.69
N ASN A 561 5.80 -0.59 -40.13
CA ASN A 561 6.21 0.72 -40.67
C ASN A 561 7.44 1.38 -40.01
N LEU A 562 8.00 0.84 -38.92
CA LEU A 562 9.09 1.50 -38.17
C LEU A 562 10.27 1.92 -39.05
N ASP A 563 10.70 1.06 -39.97
CA ASP A 563 11.84 1.34 -40.84
C ASP A 563 11.54 2.48 -41.83
N ALA A 564 10.31 2.57 -42.34
CA ALA A 564 9.87 3.66 -43.20
C ALA A 564 9.75 4.98 -42.41
N VAL A 565 9.21 4.93 -41.19
CA VAL A 565 9.11 6.10 -40.30
C VAL A 565 10.50 6.62 -39.92
N ASN A 566 11.40 5.75 -39.49
CA ASN A 566 12.80 6.12 -39.20
C ASN A 566 13.49 6.71 -40.43
N SER A 567 13.24 6.16 -41.63
CA SER A 567 13.78 6.71 -42.88
C SER A 567 13.24 8.12 -43.21
N GLN A 568 11.99 8.43 -42.85
CA GLN A 568 11.43 9.78 -43.00
C GLN A 568 12.05 10.76 -41.99
N VAL A 569 12.31 10.31 -40.75
CA VAL A 569 12.98 11.12 -39.71
C VAL A 569 14.45 11.39 -40.07
N ASP A 570 15.21 10.40 -40.55
CA ASP A 570 16.60 10.56 -41.02
C ASP A 570 16.71 11.51 -42.24
N ALA A 571 15.62 11.70 -42.98
CA ALA A 571 15.61 12.53 -44.17
C ALA A 571 15.40 14.04 -43.90
N VAL A 572 15.17 14.44 -42.64
CA VAL A 572 14.95 15.84 -42.23
C VAL A 572 15.99 16.31 -41.22
N ALA A 573 16.09 17.62 -40.99
CA ALA A 573 16.91 18.13 -39.90
C ALA A 573 16.20 17.91 -38.56
N GLY A 574 16.95 17.85 -37.45
CA GLY A 574 16.37 17.72 -36.12
C GLY A 574 15.41 18.85 -35.76
N THR A 575 15.58 20.06 -36.32
CA THR A 575 14.62 21.18 -36.13
C THR A 575 13.30 21.01 -36.86
N ASP A 576 13.19 20.04 -37.77
CA ASP A 576 11.96 19.67 -38.47
C ASP A 576 11.39 18.35 -37.89
N ALA A 577 11.93 17.88 -36.76
CA ALA A 577 11.55 16.68 -36.03
C ALA A 577 11.67 16.90 -34.51
N ASP A 578 11.32 18.09 -34.02
CA ASP A 578 11.46 18.47 -32.60
C ASP A 578 10.12 18.70 -31.89
N THR A 579 9.01 18.73 -32.62
CA THR A 579 7.66 18.74 -32.06
C THR A 579 6.88 17.47 -32.36
N VAL A 580 5.92 17.14 -31.48
CA VAL A 580 4.98 16.02 -31.67
C VAL A 580 4.26 16.11 -33.03
N ALA A 581 3.88 17.32 -33.45
CA ALA A 581 3.15 17.53 -34.70
C ALA A 581 3.99 17.25 -35.94
N GLU A 582 5.25 17.66 -35.95
CA GLU A 582 6.17 17.40 -37.06
C GLU A 582 6.50 15.91 -37.15
N ILE A 583 6.83 15.28 -36.02
CA ILE A 583 7.14 13.85 -35.98
C ILE A 583 5.90 13.02 -36.36
N GLN A 584 4.70 13.40 -35.94
CA GLN A 584 3.47 12.70 -36.34
C GLN A 584 3.26 12.76 -37.85
N ALA A 585 3.57 13.89 -38.51
CA ALA A 585 3.49 13.98 -39.96
C ALA A 585 4.51 13.05 -40.66
N LEU A 586 5.72 12.90 -40.11
CA LEU A 586 6.73 11.95 -40.61
C LEU A 586 6.30 10.49 -40.38
N ALA A 587 5.66 10.21 -39.23
CA ALA A 587 5.09 8.90 -38.94
C ALA A 587 3.96 8.55 -39.92
N ASP A 588 3.05 9.48 -40.19
CA ASP A 588 1.96 9.32 -41.16
C ASP A 588 2.51 9.08 -42.58
N ASN A 589 3.64 9.70 -42.95
CA ASN A 589 4.33 9.44 -44.21
C ASN A 589 4.93 8.02 -44.26
N GLY A 590 5.51 7.54 -43.16
CA GLY A 590 6.06 6.17 -43.07
C GLY A 590 4.97 5.10 -43.15
N ASP A 591 3.85 5.30 -42.47
CA ASP A 591 2.64 4.47 -42.58
C ASP A 591 2.07 4.48 -44.01
N LEU A 592 2.10 5.63 -44.70
CA LEU A 592 1.73 5.68 -46.12
C LEU A 592 2.68 4.87 -47.03
N LEU A 593 3.99 4.89 -46.75
CA LEU A 593 4.98 4.10 -47.50
C LEU A 593 4.81 2.59 -47.28
N GLU A 594 4.52 2.17 -46.05
CA GLU A 594 4.16 0.77 -45.73
C GLU A 594 2.92 0.34 -46.52
N LYS A 595 1.88 1.18 -46.49
CA LYS A 595 0.64 1.00 -47.23
C LYS A 595 0.82 0.89 -48.75
N ILE A 596 1.71 1.69 -49.34
CA ILE A 596 2.04 1.60 -50.77
C ILE A 596 2.79 0.29 -51.09
N GLY A 597 3.66 -0.18 -50.17
CA GLY A 597 4.44 -1.39 -50.37
C GLY A 597 3.67 -2.71 -50.14
N THR A 598 2.64 -2.68 -49.28
CA THR A 598 1.83 -3.86 -48.89
C THR A 598 0.60 -4.08 -49.76
N ASP A 599 0.28 -3.17 -50.68
CA ASP A 599 -0.82 -3.29 -51.65
C ASP A 599 -0.43 -4.32 -52.74
N GLU A 600 -0.26 -5.59 -52.31
CA GLU A 600 -0.09 -6.71 -53.21
C GLU A 600 -1.36 -6.84 -54.06
N GLY A 601 -1.21 -7.03 -55.37
CA GLY A 601 -2.32 -7.22 -56.32
C GLY A 601 -3.16 -8.50 -56.10
N ASP A 602 -3.66 -8.74 -54.87
CA ASP A 602 -4.53 -9.85 -54.48
C ASP A 602 -6.03 -9.55 -54.77
N GLY A 603 -6.33 -8.35 -55.26
CA GLY A 603 -7.69 -7.92 -55.62
C GLY A 603 -8.59 -7.62 -54.42
N ALA A 604 -8.06 -7.57 -53.20
CA ALA A 604 -8.70 -6.91 -52.07
C ALA A 604 -8.36 -5.42 -52.17
N ALA A 605 -9.37 -4.59 -52.44
CA ALA A 605 -9.21 -3.14 -52.38
C ALA A 605 -8.87 -2.71 -50.94
N THR A 606 -7.58 -2.63 -50.61
CA THR A 606 -7.06 -2.18 -49.32
C THR A 606 -6.96 -0.66 -49.22
N THR A 607 -7.89 0.11 -49.79
CA THR A 607 -8.20 1.53 -49.44
C THR A 607 -7.06 2.57 -49.46
N THR A 608 -5.85 2.22 -49.89
CA THR A 608 -4.70 3.11 -49.99
C THR A 608 -4.80 3.88 -51.30
N ASN A 609 -5.69 4.87 -51.29
CA ASN A 609 -5.92 5.76 -52.40
C ASN A 609 -5.24 7.11 -52.12
N PRO A 610 -3.90 7.19 -52.15
CA PRO A 610 -3.22 8.40 -51.73
C PRO A 610 -3.59 9.57 -52.65
N THR A 611 -3.81 10.72 -52.04
CA THR A 611 -3.96 11.99 -52.74
C THR A 611 -2.58 12.50 -53.19
N ALA A 612 -2.55 13.40 -54.16
CA ALA A 612 -1.31 14.05 -54.59
C ALA A 612 -0.69 14.86 -53.44
N THR A 613 -1.52 15.39 -52.53
CA THR A 613 -1.03 16.06 -51.32
C THR A 613 -0.30 15.10 -50.39
N GLN A 614 -0.85 13.91 -50.15
CA GLN A 614 -0.21 12.89 -49.32
C GLN A 614 1.09 12.37 -49.95
N LEU A 615 1.11 12.11 -51.26
CA LEU A 615 2.33 11.70 -51.96
C LEU A 615 3.43 12.77 -51.88
N ASN A 616 3.09 14.04 -52.07
CA ASN A 616 4.04 15.14 -51.95
C ASN A 616 4.44 15.47 -50.49
N ALA A 617 3.75 14.90 -49.49
CA ALA A 617 4.12 15.07 -48.09
C ALA A 617 5.31 14.17 -47.70
N ILE A 618 5.49 13.03 -48.39
CA ILE A 618 6.62 12.12 -48.20
C ILE A 618 7.93 12.88 -48.49
N VAL A 619 8.85 12.83 -47.53
CA VAL A 619 10.14 13.53 -47.63
C VAL A 619 10.92 12.98 -48.81
N GLY A 620 11.35 13.87 -49.71
CA GLY A 620 12.07 13.52 -50.94
C GLY A 620 11.16 13.26 -52.15
N VAL A 621 9.84 13.31 -51.99
CA VAL A 621 8.85 13.14 -53.07
C VAL A 621 8.24 14.48 -53.47
N SER A 622 8.07 14.71 -54.77
CA SER A 622 7.46 15.93 -55.30
C SER A 622 6.87 15.73 -56.70
N GLY A 623 6.04 16.67 -57.14
CA GLY A 623 5.51 16.70 -58.50
C GLY A 623 4.22 15.90 -58.69
N ALA A 624 3.67 15.27 -57.64
CA ALA A 624 2.34 14.67 -57.72
C ALA A 624 1.29 15.79 -57.93
N THR A 625 0.33 15.57 -58.84
CA THR A 625 -0.72 16.56 -59.14
C THR A 625 -2.11 15.98 -58.96
N ALA A 626 -3.07 16.80 -58.51
CA ALA A 626 -4.46 16.38 -58.31
C ALA A 626 -5.12 15.86 -59.61
N ALA A 627 -4.68 16.33 -60.78
CA ALA A 627 -5.19 15.87 -62.07
C ALA A 627 -4.84 14.41 -62.36
N ASN A 628 -3.73 13.92 -61.77
CA ASN A 628 -3.18 12.59 -62.03
C ASN A 628 -3.41 11.62 -60.85
N GLU A 629 -4.16 12.01 -59.82
CA GLU A 629 -4.39 11.19 -58.62
C GLU A 629 -4.91 9.79 -58.96
N GLN A 630 -5.93 9.69 -59.80
CA GLN A 630 -6.46 8.40 -60.23
C GLN A 630 -5.39 7.56 -60.93
N ALA A 631 -4.52 8.17 -61.73
CA ALA A 631 -3.46 7.45 -62.43
C ALA A 631 -2.34 6.97 -61.49
N TYR A 632 -2.02 7.71 -60.41
CA TYR A 632 -1.11 7.20 -59.38
C TYR A 632 -1.73 6.01 -58.65
N GLN A 633 -3.02 6.10 -58.34
CA GLN A 633 -3.75 5.04 -57.65
C GLN A 633 -3.86 3.79 -58.52
N ASP A 634 -4.19 3.94 -59.80
CA ASP A 634 -4.20 2.84 -60.76
C ASP A 634 -2.80 2.23 -60.89
N TYR A 635 -1.73 3.04 -60.92
CA TYR A 635 -0.35 2.53 -60.93
C TYR A 635 -0.04 1.69 -59.68
N ILE A 636 -0.40 2.17 -58.48
CA ILE A 636 -0.18 1.43 -57.23
C ILE A 636 -0.95 0.10 -57.24
N ASN A 637 -2.22 0.12 -57.65
CA ASN A 637 -3.07 -1.08 -57.69
C ASN A 637 -2.64 -2.09 -58.77
N ASP A 638 -2.30 -1.63 -59.98
CA ASP A 638 -1.99 -2.49 -61.14
C ASP A 638 -0.54 -2.99 -61.13
N ASN A 639 0.39 -2.21 -60.56
CA ASN A 639 1.81 -2.51 -60.50
C ASN A 639 2.33 -2.75 -59.06
N GLY A 640 1.45 -2.99 -58.08
CA GLY A 640 1.78 -3.10 -56.65
C GLY A 640 2.93 -4.07 -56.32
N GLY A 641 3.17 -5.08 -57.17
CA GLY A 641 4.30 -6.02 -57.03
C GLY A 641 5.70 -5.48 -57.39
N ASN A 642 5.88 -4.19 -57.64
CA ASN A 642 7.18 -3.59 -58.02
C ASN A 642 7.73 -2.59 -56.99
N PHE A 643 7.00 -2.31 -55.90
CA PHE A 643 7.52 -1.57 -54.75
C PHE A 643 8.22 -2.52 -53.78
N SER A 644 9.17 -1.99 -53.00
CA SER A 644 9.64 -2.67 -51.81
C SER A 644 8.58 -2.63 -50.69
N GLU A 645 8.71 -3.51 -49.69
CA GLU A 645 7.80 -3.59 -48.54
C GLU A 645 8.59 -3.28 -47.26
N PRO A 646 8.42 -2.09 -46.65
CA PRO A 646 7.64 -0.94 -47.10
C PRO A 646 8.27 -0.23 -48.32
N ALA A 647 7.49 0.58 -49.06
CA ALA A 647 7.97 1.29 -50.23
C ALA A 647 9.01 2.36 -49.85
N THR A 648 9.94 2.69 -50.77
CA THR A 648 10.90 3.78 -50.57
C THR A 648 10.44 5.08 -51.23
N PRO A 649 10.82 6.27 -50.69
CA PRO A 649 10.55 7.55 -51.35
C PRO A 649 11.03 7.61 -52.81
N ALA A 650 12.14 6.95 -53.13
CA ALA A 650 12.68 6.91 -54.50
C ALA A 650 11.79 6.12 -55.47
N GLU A 651 11.20 5.01 -55.03
CA GLU A 651 10.25 4.23 -55.83
C GLU A 651 8.97 5.05 -56.07
N VAL A 652 8.45 5.72 -55.05
CA VAL A 652 7.28 6.60 -55.17
C VAL A 652 7.57 7.79 -56.11
N GLN A 653 8.74 8.42 -56.02
CA GLN A 653 9.13 9.49 -56.97
C GLN A 653 9.20 8.97 -58.41
N THR A 654 9.75 7.78 -58.62
CA THR A 654 9.85 7.16 -59.95
C THR A 654 8.47 6.89 -60.54
N MET A 655 7.53 6.40 -59.73
CA MET A 655 6.13 6.25 -60.13
C MET A 655 5.53 7.60 -60.57
N ILE A 656 5.67 8.65 -59.75
CA ILE A 656 5.11 9.97 -60.04
C ILE A 656 5.66 10.53 -61.36
N ASP A 657 6.98 10.45 -61.55
CA ASP A 657 7.65 10.91 -62.77
C ASP A 657 7.15 10.14 -64.00
N SER A 658 7.01 8.81 -63.90
CA SER A 658 6.50 7.94 -64.96
C SER A 658 5.05 8.29 -65.34
N VAL A 659 4.17 8.41 -64.34
CA VAL A 659 2.75 8.73 -64.56
C VAL A 659 2.59 10.13 -65.16
N ASN A 660 3.34 11.13 -64.68
CA ASN A 660 3.29 12.48 -65.22
C ASN A 660 3.80 12.54 -66.67
N ALA A 661 4.86 11.80 -66.99
CA ALA A 661 5.34 11.68 -68.36
C ALA A 661 4.29 11.03 -69.28
N ALA A 662 3.69 9.91 -68.85
CA ALA A 662 2.63 9.23 -69.59
C ALA A 662 1.41 10.14 -69.85
N GLN A 663 0.97 10.91 -68.86
CA GLN A 663 -0.14 11.86 -69.03
C GLN A 663 0.20 13.00 -70.01
N THR A 664 1.46 13.42 -70.06
CA THR A 664 1.92 14.37 -71.08
C THR A 664 1.85 13.77 -72.48
N VAL A 665 2.23 12.50 -72.64
CA VAL A 665 2.12 11.77 -73.91
C VAL A 665 0.65 11.66 -74.34
N LEU A 666 -0.26 11.27 -73.44
CA LEU A 666 -1.70 11.19 -73.72
C LEU A 666 -2.30 12.54 -74.14
N ALA A 667 -1.89 13.64 -73.51
CA ALA A 667 -2.32 14.98 -73.89
C ALA A 667 -1.80 15.40 -75.28
N ASN A 668 -0.55 15.08 -75.59
CA ASN A 668 0.05 15.35 -76.90
C ASN A 668 -0.64 14.53 -78.00
N ILE A 669 -0.93 13.25 -77.77
CA ILE A 669 -1.66 12.38 -78.71
C ILE A 669 -3.04 12.95 -79.02
N GLY A 670 -3.82 13.30 -77.99
CA GLY A 670 -5.15 13.89 -78.19
C GLY A 670 -5.10 15.21 -78.97
N THR A 671 -4.14 16.09 -78.62
CA THR A 671 -3.95 17.39 -79.28
C THR A 671 -3.57 17.24 -80.76
N ASP A 672 -2.63 16.35 -81.05
CA ASP A 672 -2.12 16.13 -82.40
C ASP A 672 -3.18 15.46 -83.30
N ALA A 673 -3.93 14.50 -82.75
CA ALA A 673 -5.08 13.91 -83.45
C ALA A 673 -6.15 14.97 -83.79
N ASP A 674 -6.52 15.84 -82.84
CA ASP A 674 -7.48 16.92 -83.10
C ASP A 674 -7.00 17.89 -84.18
N ASN A 675 -5.69 18.16 -84.24
CA ASN A 675 -5.07 19.05 -85.22
C ASN A 675 -4.75 18.37 -86.56
N GLY A 676 -4.81 17.03 -86.63
CA GLY A 676 -4.41 16.25 -87.80
C GLY A 676 -2.93 16.43 -88.16
N ASN A 677 -2.06 16.56 -87.16
CA ASN A 677 -0.61 16.70 -87.33
C ASN A 677 0.14 15.81 -86.33
N ASN A 678 1.47 15.91 -86.29
CA ASN A 678 2.34 15.22 -85.34
C ASN A 678 3.36 16.18 -84.70
N ASP A 679 2.95 17.44 -84.47
CA ASP A 679 3.86 18.48 -83.99
C ASP A 679 4.42 18.16 -82.58
N ASN A 680 3.62 17.52 -81.73
CA ASN A 680 4.00 17.14 -80.36
C ASN A 680 4.36 15.66 -80.22
N THR A 681 3.95 14.81 -81.17
CA THR A 681 4.16 13.35 -81.19
C THR A 681 5.18 12.90 -82.23
N GLY A 682 5.80 13.80 -83.00
CA GLY A 682 6.79 13.45 -84.04
C GLY A 682 8.09 12.82 -83.52
N THR A 683 8.29 12.75 -82.21
CA THR A 683 9.37 11.99 -81.56
C THR A 683 8.86 10.88 -80.64
N LEU A 684 7.57 10.54 -80.73
CA LEU A 684 6.93 9.50 -79.92
C LEU A 684 7.58 8.15 -80.22
N SER A 685 8.15 7.53 -79.20
CA SER A 685 8.77 6.21 -79.30
C SER A 685 7.82 5.11 -78.83
N ALA A 686 8.13 3.87 -79.18
CA ALA A 686 7.43 2.70 -78.66
C ALA A 686 7.62 2.57 -77.15
N SER A 687 8.74 3.06 -76.61
CA SER A 687 8.95 3.12 -75.16
C SER A 687 8.00 4.10 -74.49
N ASP A 688 7.79 5.28 -75.07
CA ASP A 688 6.87 6.27 -74.51
C ASP A 688 5.44 5.74 -74.46
N LEU A 689 5.02 5.01 -75.50
CA LEU A 689 3.71 4.35 -75.55
C LEU A 689 3.59 3.23 -74.51
N ASN A 690 4.58 2.34 -74.41
CA ASN A 690 4.57 1.25 -73.44
C ASN A 690 4.75 1.72 -71.99
N ASN A 691 5.16 2.97 -71.76
CA ASN A 691 5.22 3.59 -70.43
C ASN A 691 3.85 4.11 -69.96
N ILE A 692 2.84 4.16 -70.83
CA ILE A 692 1.47 4.47 -70.45
C ILE A 692 0.86 3.23 -69.79
N VAL A 693 0.42 3.35 -68.54
CA VAL A 693 -0.23 2.25 -67.81
C VAL A 693 -1.44 1.74 -68.60
N GLY A 694 -1.51 0.43 -68.80
CA GLY A 694 -2.53 -0.23 -69.62
C GLY A 694 -2.24 -0.29 -71.12
N VAL A 695 -1.13 0.28 -71.59
CA VAL A 695 -0.66 0.18 -72.99
C VAL A 695 0.53 -0.78 -73.08
N SER A 696 0.48 -1.72 -74.01
CA SER A 696 1.53 -2.71 -74.25
C SER A 696 1.58 -3.15 -75.71
N GLY A 697 2.70 -3.76 -76.10
CA GLY A 697 2.88 -4.30 -77.45
C GLY A 697 3.31 -3.27 -78.50
N ALA A 698 3.57 -2.01 -78.13
CA ALA A 698 4.15 -1.05 -79.05
C ALA A 698 5.58 -1.48 -79.41
N THR A 699 5.93 -1.45 -80.70
CA THR A 699 7.24 -1.91 -81.19
C THR A 699 8.00 -0.80 -81.90
N ALA A 700 9.33 -0.81 -81.78
CA ALA A 700 10.20 0.20 -82.40
C ALA A 700 10.12 0.22 -83.93
N ALA A 701 9.71 -0.90 -84.56
CA ALA A 701 9.53 -0.98 -86.01
C ALA A 701 8.35 -0.12 -86.50
N ASN A 702 7.35 0.09 -85.65
CA ASN A 702 6.07 0.71 -86.01
C ASN A 702 5.93 2.15 -85.50
N GLU A 703 6.99 2.76 -84.95
CA GLU A 703 6.95 4.12 -84.37
C GLU A 703 6.42 5.17 -85.35
N GLN A 704 6.92 5.16 -86.60
CA GLN A 704 6.44 6.07 -87.64
C GLN A 704 4.97 5.82 -87.97
N ALA A 705 4.54 4.56 -88.00
CA ALA A 705 3.16 4.20 -88.29
C ALA A 705 2.19 4.63 -87.17
N TYR A 706 2.60 4.58 -85.89
CA TYR A 706 1.82 5.13 -84.79
C TYR A 706 1.65 6.65 -84.93
N GLN A 707 2.73 7.37 -85.25
CA GLN A 707 2.69 8.82 -85.45
C GLN A 707 1.79 9.21 -86.64
N ASP A 708 1.90 8.48 -87.75
CA ASP A 708 1.09 8.69 -88.94
C ASP A 708 -0.38 8.38 -88.68
N TYR A 709 -0.67 7.34 -87.88
CA TYR A 709 -2.04 7.00 -87.45
C TYR A 709 -2.67 8.15 -86.67
N ILE A 710 -1.95 8.71 -85.69
CA ILE A 710 -2.40 9.86 -84.88
C ILE A 710 -2.75 11.04 -85.79
N ALA A 711 -1.85 11.40 -86.72
CA ALA A 711 -2.04 12.55 -87.61
C ALA A 711 -3.16 12.36 -88.64
N SER A 712 -3.40 11.12 -89.09
CA SER A 712 -4.35 10.81 -90.17
C SER A 712 -5.78 10.49 -89.70
N HIS A 713 -6.01 10.32 -88.40
CA HIS A 713 -7.31 9.97 -87.82
C HIS A 713 -7.84 11.07 -86.89
N PRO A 714 -8.34 12.20 -87.44
CA PRO A 714 -8.81 13.30 -86.61
C PRO A 714 -10.03 12.91 -85.77
N ASN A 715 -10.01 13.31 -84.50
CA ASN A 715 -11.02 12.96 -83.46
C ASN A 715 -11.09 11.46 -83.11
N ALA A 716 -10.08 10.66 -83.43
CA ALA A 716 -10.04 9.25 -83.05
C ALA A 716 -9.72 9.01 -81.56
N PHE A 717 -9.20 10.03 -80.87
CA PHE A 717 -8.87 10.00 -79.46
C PHE A 717 -9.69 11.06 -78.72
N SER A 718 -9.93 10.85 -77.42
CA SER A 718 -10.33 11.95 -76.56
C SER A 718 -9.18 12.96 -76.42
N SER A 719 -9.48 14.15 -75.89
CA SER A 719 -8.50 15.23 -75.70
C SER A 719 -8.52 15.67 -74.23
N PRO A 720 -7.59 15.15 -73.38
CA PRO A 720 -6.47 14.25 -73.68
C PRO A 720 -6.91 12.81 -74.01
N ALA A 721 -6.06 12.03 -74.66
CA ALA A 721 -6.33 10.64 -75.03
C ALA A 721 -6.42 9.73 -73.79
N THR A 722 -7.10 8.59 -73.89
CA THR A 722 -7.11 7.55 -72.85
C THR A 722 -6.15 6.41 -73.19
N ALA A 723 -5.66 5.70 -72.18
CA ALA A 723 -4.81 4.51 -72.38
C ALA A 723 -5.50 3.44 -73.24
N ALA A 724 -6.81 3.25 -73.10
CA ALA A 724 -7.58 2.30 -73.91
C ALA A 724 -7.64 2.68 -75.40
N GLU A 725 -7.79 3.98 -75.71
CA GLU A 725 -7.75 4.46 -77.09
C GLU A 725 -6.35 4.29 -77.68
N VAL A 726 -5.31 4.56 -76.90
CA VAL A 726 -3.92 4.36 -77.33
C VAL A 726 -3.59 2.87 -77.52
N GLN A 727 -4.06 1.97 -76.65
CA GLN A 727 -3.92 0.52 -76.83
C GLN A 727 -4.62 0.07 -78.13
N ALA A 728 -5.84 0.55 -78.38
CA ALA A 728 -6.56 0.22 -79.62
C ALA A 728 -5.82 0.70 -80.87
N MET A 729 -5.20 1.89 -80.83
CA MET A 729 -4.31 2.34 -81.89
C MET A 729 -3.11 1.40 -82.06
N VAL A 730 -2.41 1.07 -80.97
CA VAL A 730 -1.24 0.18 -81.03
C VAL A 730 -1.61 -1.17 -81.65
N ASP A 731 -2.72 -1.77 -81.24
CA ASP A 731 -3.22 -3.03 -81.78
C ASP A 731 -3.60 -2.93 -83.26
N ALA A 732 -4.30 -1.86 -83.64
CA ALA A 732 -4.71 -1.62 -85.04
C ALA A 732 -3.51 -1.42 -85.96
N VAL A 733 -2.56 -0.57 -85.57
CA VAL A 733 -1.33 -0.33 -86.34
C VAL A 733 -0.49 -1.60 -86.42
N ASN A 734 -0.29 -2.32 -85.32
CA ASN A 734 0.46 -3.58 -85.34
C ASN A 734 -0.17 -4.63 -86.26
N THR A 735 -1.51 -4.74 -86.25
CA THR A 735 -2.25 -5.66 -87.12
C THR A 735 -2.13 -5.26 -88.59
N SER A 736 -2.23 -3.96 -88.87
CA SER A 736 -2.09 -3.38 -90.22
C SER A 736 -0.68 -3.60 -90.78
N GLU A 737 0.37 -3.31 -90.00
CA GLU A 737 1.77 -3.49 -90.42
C GLU A 737 2.13 -4.97 -90.60
N ALA A 738 1.60 -5.86 -89.76
CA ALA A 738 1.74 -7.30 -89.95
C ALA A 738 1.09 -7.76 -91.27
N SER A 739 -0.11 -7.27 -91.58
CA SER A 739 -0.82 -7.62 -92.82
C SER A 739 -0.13 -7.02 -94.06
N LEU A 740 0.44 -5.82 -93.97
CA LEU A 740 1.27 -5.24 -95.03
C LEU A 740 2.52 -6.09 -95.29
N ALA A 741 3.15 -6.62 -94.23
CA ALA A 741 4.30 -7.51 -94.37
C ALA A 741 3.93 -8.82 -95.08
N GLU A 742 2.76 -9.40 -94.79
CA GLU A 742 2.24 -10.58 -95.51
C GLU A 742 1.95 -10.25 -96.98
N VAL A 743 1.36 -9.09 -97.29
CA VAL A 743 1.15 -8.66 -98.69
C VAL A 743 2.49 -8.51 -99.43
N ALA A 744 3.49 -7.90 -98.79
CA ALA A 744 4.83 -7.76 -99.38
C ALA A 744 5.50 -9.13 -99.60
N GLU A 745 5.28 -10.07 -98.69
CA GLU A 745 5.75 -11.46 -98.79
C GLU A 745 5.10 -12.18 -99.98
N ASP A 746 3.78 -12.05 -100.14
CA ASP A 746 3.01 -12.60 -101.25
C ASP A 746 3.46 -12.03 -102.61
N ILE A 747 3.65 -10.71 -102.68
CA ILE A 747 4.19 -10.03 -103.87
C ILE A 747 5.60 -10.55 -104.21
N ALA A 748 6.42 -10.83 -103.19
CA ALA A 748 7.77 -11.35 -103.35
C ALA A 748 7.82 -12.86 -103.71
N GLY A 749 6.66 -13.50 -103.85
CA GLY A 749 6.53 -14.86 -104.37
C GLY A 749 5.97 -15.88 -103.38
N ASN A 750 5.30 -15.44 -102.32
CA ASN A 750 4.58 -16.27 -101.34
C ASN A 750 5.44 -17.46 -100.86
N ALA A 751 6.51 -17.15 -100.14
CA ALA A 751 7.49 -18.13 -99.68
C ALA A 751 6.93 -19.03 -98.55
N ASN A 752 5.98 -18.54 -97.76
CA ASN A 752 5.32 -19.29 -96.68
C ASN A 752 4.22 -20.25 -97.18
N GLY A 753 3.78 -20.11 -98.44
CA GLY A 753 2.77 -20.95 -99.09
C GLY A 753 1.33 -20.67 -98.65
N THR A 754 1.07 -19.57 -97.95
CA THR A 754 -0.22 -19.17 -97.40
C THR A 754 -0.58 -17.79 -97.95
N PRO A 755 -1.55 -17.68 -98.89
CA PRO A 755 -1.97 -16.40 -99.44
C PRO A 755 -2.57 -15.48 -98.39
N VAL A 756 -2.35 -14.18 -98.54
CA VAL A 756 -3.01 -13.14 -97.75
C VAL A 756 -4.53 -13.24 -97.93
N THR A 757 -5.24 -13.26 -96.82
CA THR A 757 -6.70 -13.37 -96.82
C THR A 757 -7.37 -12.02 -97.02
N ALA A 758 -8.62 -12.03 -97.50
CA ALA A 758 -9.43 -10.81 -97.56
C ALA A 758 -9.62 -10.14 -96.17
N ALA A 759 -9.58 -10.91 -95.08
CA ALA A 759 -9.65 -10.38 -93.72
C ALA A 759 -8.38 -9.62 -93.33
N GLU A 760 -7.19 -10.16 -93.66
CA GLU A 760 -5.91 -9.49 -93.45
C GLU A 760 -5.81 -8.22 -94.32
N LEU A 761 -6.21 -8.29 -95.58
CA LEU A 761 -6.27 -7.13 -96.47
C LEU A 761 -7.18 -6.02 -95.91
N ASN A 762 -8.37 -6.35 -95.43
CA ASN A 762 -9.29 -5.38 -94.82
C ASN A 762 -8.84 -4.90 -93.43
N SER A 763 -7.82 -5.53 -92.84
CA SER A 763 -7.22 -5.08 -91.58
C SER A 763 -6.09 -4.08 -91.78
N ILE A 764 -5.62 -3.91 -93.02
CA ILE A 764 -4.67 -2.86 -93.39
C ILE A 764 -5.39 -1.51 -93.33
N THR A 765 -4.85 -0.57 -92.58
CA THR A 765 -5.46 0.75 -92.41
C THR A 765 -5.52 1.49 -93.75
N GLY A 766 -6.72 1.91 -94.14
CA GLY A 766 -6.98 2.56 -95.44
C GLY A 766 -7.29 1.60 -96.60
N VAL A 767 -7.28 0.28 -96.33
CA VAL A 767 -7.74 -0.75 -97.27
C VAL A 767 -9.08 -1.31 -96.84
N SER A 768 -10.00 -1.50 -97.78
CA SER A 768 -11.34 -2.00 -97.56
C SER A 768 -11.91 -2.66 -98.82
N GLY A 769 -13.01 -3.40 -98.66
CA GLY A 769 -13.74 -3.98 -99.77
C GLY A 769 -13.18 -5.30 -100.30
N ALA A 770 -12.13 -5.86 -99.71
CA ALA A 770 -11.71 -7.21 -100.05
C ALA A 770 -12.81 -8.22 -99.66
N VAL A 771 -13.24 -9.06 -100.59
CA VAL A 771 -14.37 -9.98 -100.42
C VAL A 771 -13.87 -11.34 -99.97
N ALA A 772 -14.47 -11.88 -98.90
CA ALA A 772 -14.12 -13.19 -98.36
C ALA A 772 -14.34 -14.31 -99.40
N GLY A 773 -13.32 -15.16 -99.59
CA GLY A 773 -13.33 -16.24 -100.59
C GLY A 773 -12.60 -15.89 -101.90
N THR A 774 -12.37 -14.61 -102.16
CA THR A 774 -11.60 -14.12 -103.32
C THR A 774 -10.10 -14.30 -103.10
N ASP A 775 -9.40 -14.83 -104.09
CA ASP A 775 -7.94 -14.91 -104.09
C ASP A 775 -7.32 -13.67 -104.74
N TYR A 776 -6.85 -12.74 -103.91
CA TYR A 776 -6.18 -11.53 -104.38
C TYR A 776 -4.68 -11.74 -104.68
N SER A 777 -4.08 -12.88 -104.28
CA SER A 777 -2.62 -13.07 -104.30
C SER A 777 -2.02 -12.94 -105.70
N ALA A 778 -2.66 -13.51 -106.72
CA ALA A 778 -2.22 -13.41 -108.10
C ALA A 778 -2.30 -11.97 -108.64
N ALA A 779 -3.34 -11.23 -108.27
CA ALA A 779 -3.52 -9.84 -108.68
C ALA A 779 -2.50 -8.92 -108.01
N LEU A 780 -2.26 -9.11 -106.70
CA LEU A 780 -1.22 -8.40 -105.95
C LEU A 780 0.17 -8.67 -106.56
N ALA A 781 0.53 -9.93 -106.81
CA ALA A 781 1.81 -10.27 -107.44
C ALA A 781 1.94 -9.74 -108.90
N ALA A 782 0.85 -9.75 -109.68
CA ALA A 782 0.85 -9.23 -111.04
C ALA A 782 1.03 -7.71 -111.08
N ALA A 783 0.43 -6.97 -110.14
CA ALA A 783 0.52 -5.53 -110.06
C ALA A 783 1.98 -5.03 -109.93
N ALA A 784 2.85 -5.79 -109.25
CA ALA A 784 4.29 -5.49 -109.13
C ALA A 784 5.04 -5.40 -110.48
N ASN A 785 4.49 -5.98 -111.55
CA ASN A 785 5.11 -6.00 -112.88
C ASN A 785 4.52 -4.97 -113.86
N THR A 786 3.63 -4.08 -113.40
CA THR A 786 2.93 -3.10 -114.25
C THR A 786 3.43 -1.66 -114.00
N ASN A 787 3.84 -0.94 -115.06
CA ASN A 787 4.31 0.46 -115.00
C ASN A 787 3.56 1.27 -116.07
N PRO A 788 2.95 2.45 -115.78
CA PRO A 788 3.16 3.31 -114.60
C PRO A 788 2.11 3.17 -113.47
N SER A 789 1.31 2.10 -113.47
CA SER A 789 0.14 1.96 -112.58
C SER A 789 0.25 0.92 -111.47
N GLY A 790 1.37 0.21 -111.35
CA GLY A 790 1.64 -0.76 -110.27
C GLY A 790 2.37 -0.16 -109.07
N TYR A 791 2.80 -0.99 -108.13
CA TYR A 791 3.49 -0.55 -106.91
C TYR A 791 4.75 0.27 -107.23
N ALA A 792 4.88 1.43 -106.59
CA ALA A 792 6.06 2.28 -106.64
C ALA A 792 7.28 1.59 -106.01
N ASP A 793 7.06 0.84 -104.92
CA ASP A 793 8.03 -0.06 -104.29
C ASP A 793 7.33 -1.38 -103.91
N PRO A 794 7.48 -2.45 -104.72
CA PRO A 794 6.87 -3.75 -104.42
C PRO A 794 7.31 -4.39 -103.10
N ALA A 795 8.46 -3.97 -102.54
CA ALA A 795 8.92 -4.46 -101.23
C ALA A 795 8.26 -3.71 -100.06
N ASN A 796 7.62 -2.56 -100.32
CA ASN A 796 6.92 -1.73 -99.34
C ASN A 796 5.65 -1.15 -99.99
N PRO A 797 4.66 -2.00 -100.34
CA PRO A 797 3.45 -1.56 -101.00
C PRO A 797 2.64 -0.63 -100.09
N THR A 798 2.15 0.49 -100.62
CA THR A 798 1.31 1.40 -99.84
C THR A 798 -0.15 0.92 -99.78
N PRO A 799 -0.90 1.22 -98.71
CA PRO A 799 -2.32 0.90 -98.62
C PRO A 799 -3.15 1.36 -99.83
N ALA A 800 -2.86 2.54 -100.39
CA ALA A 800 -3.57 3.07 -101.56
C ALA A 800 -3.31 2.24 -102.83
N GLU A 801 -2.10 1.70 -103.00
CA GLU A 801 -1.78 0.83 -104.13
C GLU A 801 -2.45 -0.54 -103.97
N ILE A 802 -2.50 -1.07 -102.74
CA ILE A 802 -3.23 -2.31 -102.43
C ILE A 802 -4.74 -2.12 -102.66
N GLN A 803 -5.31 -1.00 -102.20
CA GLN A 803 -6.71 -0.65 -102.43
C GLN A 803 -7.02 -0.59 -103.93
N ALA A 804 -6.14 0.00 -104.74
CA ALA A 804 -6.34 0.06 -106.19
C ALA A 804 -6.36 -1.33 -106.85
N VAL A 805 -5.57 -2.28 -106.34
CA VAL A 805 -5.60 -3.68 -106.81
C VAL A 805 -6.91 -4.35 -106.41
N ILE A 806 -7.36 -4.17 -105.16
CA ILE A 806 -8.64 -4.72 -104.68
C ILE A 806 -9.80 -4.15 -105.49
N ASP A 807 -9.84 -2.83 -105.68
CA ASP A 807 -10.87 -2.16 -106.49
C ASP A 807 -10.87 -2.66 -107.94
N ALA A 808 -9.70 -2.92 -108.52
CA ALA A 808 -9.58 -3.43 -109.88
C ALA A 808 -10.07 -4.88 -110.01
N VAL A 809 -9.78 -5.74 -109.03
CA VAL A 809 -10.31 -7.12 -108.98
C VAL A 809 -11.82 -7.10 -108.77
N ASN A 810 -12.31 -6.29 -107.84
CA ASN A 810 -13.73 -6.14 -107.55
C ASN A 810 -14.52 -5.40 -108.64
N ALA A 811 -13.86 -4.79 -109.61
CA ALA A 811 -14.46 -4.18 -110.79
C ALA A 811 -14.16 -4.98 -112.08
N GLY A 812 -13.77 -6.25 -111.92
CA GLY A 812 -13.55 -7.19 -113.02
C GLY A 812 -14.78 -7.35 -113.92
N PRO A 813 -14.65 -8.11 -115.03
CA PRO A 813 -15.79 -8.48 -115.86
C PRO A 813 -16.89 -9.11 -114.99
N ASP A 814 -18.13 -8.80 -115.35
CA ASP A 814 -19.38 -9.27 -114.72
C ASP A 814 -20.21 -9.76 -115.91
N THR A 815 -20.08 -11.04 -116.20
CA THR A 815 -20.48 -11.68 -117.46
C THR A 815 -22.00 -11.77 -117.56
N ASP A 816 -22.69 -12.02 -116.45
CA ASP A 816 -24.15 -12.04 -116.38
C ASP A 816 -24.78 -10.67 -116.04
N GLY A 817 -23.99 -9.72 -115.53
CA GLY A 817 -24.38 -8.36 -115.22
C GLY A 817 -25.18 -8.22 -113.93
N ASP A 818 -25.11 -9.17 -112.99
CA ASP A 818 -25.84 -9.15 -111.73
C ASP A 818 -25.20 -8.26 -110.64
N GLY A 819 -23.98 -7.78 -110.91
CA GLY A 819 -23.19 -6.92 -110.03
C GLY A 819 -22.12 -7.67 -109.24
N VAL A 820 -21.92 -8.97 -109.46
CA VAL A 820 -20.85 -9.80 -108.90
C VAL A 820 -19.84 -10.09 -110.02
N PRO A 821 -18.59 -9.60 -109.95
CA PRO A 821 -17.60 -9.90 -110.97
C PRO A 821 -17.26 -11.39 -111.07
N ASP A 822 -16.96 -11.88 -112.28
CA ASP A 822 -16.59 -13.28 -112.61
C ASP A 822 -15.47 -13.85 -111.72
N SER A 823 -14.60 -12.99 -111.18
CA SER A 823 -13.55 -13.43 -110.26
C SER A 823 -14.06 -13.90 -108.89
N ILE A 824 -15.31 -13.60 -108.56
CA ILE A 824 -15.97 -13.88 -107.28
C ILE A 824 -17.37 -14.48 -107.41
N ASP A 825 -17.95 -14.47 -108.61
CA ASP A 825 -19.17 -15.22 -108.90
C ASP A 825 -18.85 -16.72 -108.94
N LEU A 826 -19.84 -17.55 -108.64
CA LEU A 826 -19.72 -19.01 -108.67
C LEU A 826 -20.44 -19.61 -109.90
N ASP A 827 -21.14 -18.78 -110.65
CA ASP A 827 -21.97 -19.09 -111.82
C ASP A 827 -21.92 -17.85 -112.74
N ASP A 828 -20.75 -17.61 -113.35
CA ASP A 828 -20.36 -16.34 -114.00
C ASP A 828 -21.34 -15.89 -115.11
N ASP A 829 -22.07 -16.82 -115.72
CA ASP A 829 -23.06 -16.55 -116.76
C ASP A 829 -24.53 -16.77 -116.33
N ASN A 830 -24.71 -17.21 -115.08
CA ASN A 830 -25.98 -17.42 -114.38
C ASN A 830 -26.96 -18.32 -115.14
N ASP A 831 -26.43 -19.35 -115.80
CA ASP A 831 -27.22 -20.40 -116.45
C ASP A 831 -27.75 -21.45 -115.45
N GLY A 832 -27.28 -21.40 -114.20
CA GLY A 832 -27.66 -22.29 -113.11
C GLY A 832 -26.72 -23.48 -112.92
N LEU A 833 -25.59 -23.54 -113.63
CA LEU A 833 -24.45 -24.42 -113.36
C LEU A 833 -23.30 -23.60 -112.80
N SER A 834 -22.70 -24.06 -111.71
CA SER A 834 -21.51 -23.35 -111.20
C SER A 834 -20.31 -23.54 -112.12
N ASP A 835 -19.40 -22.56 -112.19
CA ASP A 835 -18.19 -22.61 -113.03
C ASP A 835 -17.36 -23.88 -112.77
N LEU A 836 -17.34 -24.34 -111.51
CA LEU A 836 -16.61 -25.55 -111.12
C LEU A 836 -17.18 -26.82 -111.77
N ASP A 837 -18.51 -26.90 -111.91
CA ASP A 837 -19.20 -28.01 -112.56
C ASP A 837 -19.01 -27.95 -114.09
N GLU A 838 -18.99 -26.75 -114.66
CA GLU A 838 -18.77 -26.52 -116.08
C GLU A 838 -17.34 -26.82 -116.53
N ILE A 839 -16.35 -26.31 -115.79
CA ILE A 839 -14.94 -26.65 -116.00
C ILE A 839 -14.73 -28.16 -115.89
N ALA A 840 -15.44 -28.84 -114.98
CA ALA A 840 -15.33 -30.28 -114.80
C ALA A 840 -15.86 -31.08 -116.01
N VAL A 841 -16.85 -30.57 -116.73
CA VAL A 841 -17.37 -31.17 -117.97
C VAL A 841 -16.75 -30.60 -119.23
N GLY A 842 -15.86 -29.61 -119.10
CA GLY A 842 -15.10 -28.99 -120.19
C GLY A 842 -15.91 -27.98 -121.00
N THR A 843 -16.95 -27.40 -120.39
CA THR A 843 -17.72 -26.28 -120.94
C THR A 843 -17.15 -24.94 -120.51
N ASP A 844 -17.68 -23.84 -121.06
CA ASP A 844 -17.15 -22.49 -120.89
C ASP A 844 -18.01 -21.74 -119.87
N PRO A 845 -17.50 -21.44 -118.65
CA PRO A 845 -18.26 -20.80 -117.58
C PRO A 845 -18.77 -19.40 -117.88
N LEU A 846 -18.26 -18.78 -118.94
CA LEU A 846 -18.61 -17.41 -119.33
C LEU A 846 -19.66 -17.36 -120.46
N ASP A 847 -20.21 -18.49 -120.88
CA ASP A 847 -21.17 -18.57 -121.98
C ASP A 847 -22.34 -19.48 -121.62
N ALA A 848 -23.47 -18.88 -121.26
CA ALA A 848 -24.69 -19.56 -120.83
C ALA A 848 -25.29 -20.53 -121.87
N ASN A 849 -24.73 -20.61 -123.07
CA ASN A 849 -25.11 -21.56 -124.12
C ASN A 849 -24.17 -22.77 -124.21
N SER A 850 -23.09 -22.79 -123.44
CA SER A 850 -22.07 -23.82 -123.40
C SER A 850 -22.50 -24.99 -122.51
N ASN A 851 -23.73 -25.49 -122.62
CA ASN A 851 -24.25 -26.49 -121.68
C ASN A 851 -24.70 -27.81 -122.37
N PRO A 852 -24.25 -29.00 -121.92
CA PRO A 852 -24.61 -30.29 -122.52
C PRO A 852 -26.12 -30.59 -122.57
N THR A 853 -26.92 -29.89 -121.78
CA THR A 853 -28.37 -30.05 -121.72
C THR A 853 -29.08 -29.53 -122.98
N ALA A 854 -28.53 -28.51 -123.65
CA ALA A 854 -29.08 -27.93 -124.88
C ALA A 854 -29.02 -28.92 -126.08
N SER A 855 -27.93 -29.70 -126.20
CA SER A 855 -27.76 -30.67 -127.29
C SER A 855 -28.78 -31.82 -127.27
N LEU A 856 -29.29 -32.23 -126.11
CA LEU A 856 -30.37 -33.25 -126.04
C LEU A 856 -31.72 -32.73 -126.53
N ALA A 857 -32.00 -31.44 -126.36
CA ALA A 857 -33.26 -30.83 -126.79
C ALA A 857 -33.35 -30.78 -128.33
N GLU A 858 -32.23 -30.54 -129.00
CA GLU A 858 -32.14 -30.49 -130.46
C GLU A 858 -32.31 -31.88 -131.10
N VAL A 859 -31.75 -32.94 -130.49
CA VAL A 859 -31.99 -34.34 -130.89
C VAL A 859 -33.48 -34.72 -130.81
N ALA A 860 -34.18 -34.25 -129.78
CA ALA A 860 -35.60 -34.54 -129.64
C ALA A 860 -36.45 -33.83 -130.71
N GLU A 861 -36.04 -32.63 -131.14
CA GLU A 861 -36.69 -31.86 -132.21
C GLU A 861 -36.51 -32.53 -133.57
N ASP A 862 -35.30 -32.99 -133.88
CA ASP A 862 -34.99 -33.70 -135.12
C ASP A 862 -35.80 -35.00 -135.28
N ILE A 863 -35.94 -35.78 -134.20
CA ILE A 863 -36.79 -36.98 -134.17
C ILE A 863 -38.27 -36.64 -134.46
N ALA A 864 -38.72 -35.45 -134.09
CA ALA A 864 -40.11 -35.01 -134.25
C ALA A 864 -40.43 -34.50 -135.68
N GLY A 865 -39.46 -34.52 -136.59
CA GLY A 865 -39.64 -34.20 -138.01
C GLY A 865 -38.92 -32.93 -138.48
N ASN A 866 -37.89 -32.49 -137.75
CA ASN A 866 -36.98 -31.38 -138.09
C ASN A 866 -37.73 -30.15 -138.64
N ALA A 867 -38.42 -29.44 -137.74
CA ALA A 867 -39.24 -28.29 -138.09
C ALA A 867 -38.39 -27.02 -138.30
N ASN A 868 -37.19 -26.96 -137.72
CA ASN A 868 -36.27 -25.83 -137.83
C ASN A 868 -35.37 -25.88 -139.10
N GLY A 869 -35.31 -27.01 -139.80
CA GLY A 869 -34.55 -27.21 -141.03
C GLY A 869 -33.02 -27.35 -140.84
N THR A 870 -32.55 -27.54 -139.61
CA THR A 870 -31.11 -27.65 -139.28
C THR A 870 -30.86 -29.02 -138.65
N PRO A 871 -30.14 -29.95 -139.32
CA PRO A 871 -29.91 -31.28 -138.78
C PRO A 871 -28.91 -31.23 -137.62
N VAL A 872 -29.14 -32.05 -136.59
CA VAL A 872 -28.17 -32.33 -135.52
C VAL A 872 -26.88 -32.82 -136.14
N THR A 873 -25.80 -32.10 -135.85
CA THR A 873 -24.47 -32.41 -136.33
C THR A 873 -23.88 -33.58 -135.54
N ALA A 874 -22.92 -34.28 -136.17
CA ALA A 874 -22.17 -35.33 -135.49
C ALA A 874 -21.36 -34.80 -134.28
N ALA A 875 -21.12 -33.48 -134.18
CA ALA A 875 -20.47 -32.88 -133.02
C ALA A 875 -21.45 -32.75 -131.84
N GLU A 876 -22.65 -32.22 -132.08
CA GLU A 876 -23.73 -32.13 -131.09
C GLU A 876 -24.19 -33.52 -130.61
N LEU A 877 -24.18 -34.53 -131.48
CA LEU A 877 -24.53 -35.89 -131.06
C LEU A 877 -23.45 -36.53 -130.18
N ASN A 878 -22.16 -36.25 -130.44
CA ASN A 878 -21.05 -36.80 -129.65
C ASN A 878 -20.76 -35.98 -128.38
N SER A 879 -21.33 -34.78 -128.19
CA SER A 879 -21.27 -34.02 -126.92
C SER A 879 -22.24 -34.56 -125.87
N ILE A 880 -23.24 -35.35 -126.28
CA ILE A 880 -24.17 -36.01 -125.36
C ILE A 880 -23.47 -37.19 -124.66
N THR A 881 -23.42 -37.14 -123.34
CA THR A 881 -22.79 -38.17 -122.52
C THR A 881 -23.44 -39.55 -122.77
N GLY A 882 -22.62 -40.53 -123.16
CA GLY A 882 -23.07 -41.90 -123.47
C GLY A 882 -23.39 -42.15 -124.95
N VAL A 883 -23.36 -41.13 -125.79
CA VAL A 883 -23.46 -41.25 -127.25
C VAL A 883 -22.05 -41.22 -127.86
N SER A 884 -21.76 -42.15 -128.78
CA SER A 884 -20.49 -42.16 -129.51
C SER A 884 -20.66 -42.82 -130.88
N GLY A 885 -19.79 -42.47 -131.83
CA GLY A 885 -19.74 -43.08 -133.15
C GLY A 885 -20.52 -42.35 -134.24
N ALA A 886 -21.02 -41.14 -133.97
CA ALA A 886 -21.56 -40.28 -135.01
C ALA A 886 -20.41 -39.77 -135.92
N VAL A 887 -20.59 -39.88 -137.24
CA VAL A 887 -19.59 -39.60 -138.25
C VAL A 887 -19.92 -38.29 -138.95
N ALA A 888 -18.96 -37.35 -138.93
CA ALA A 888 -19.10 -36.04 -139.58
C ALA A 888 -19.51 -36.15 -141.06
N GLY A 889 -20.47 -35.32 -141.46
CA GLY A 889 -21.02 -35.30 -142.83
C GLY A 889 -22.07 -36.38 -143.12
N THR A 890 -22.42 -37.23 -142.14
CA THR A 890 -23.57 -38.12 -142.22
C THR A 890 -24.80 -37.37 -141.74
N ASP A 891 -25.87 -37.41 -142.54
CA ASP A 891 -27.18 -36.92 -142.14
C ASP A 891 -27.85 -37.97 -141.24
N TYR A 892 -28.07 -37.63 -139.98
CA TYR A 892 -28.70 -38.48 -138.95
C TYR A 892 -30.17 -38.12 -138.68
N SER A 893 -30.71 -37.13 -139.42
CA SER A 893 -32.13 -36.81 -139.47
C SER A 893 -32.91 -37.79 -140.35
#